data_AF-A0A0H5QFL2-F1
#
_entry.id   AF-A0A0H5QFL2-F1
#
_cell.length_a   1.000
_cell.length_b   1.000
_cell.length_c   1.000
_cell.angle_alpha   90.00
_cell.angle_beta   90.00
_cell.angle_gamma   90.00
#
_symmetry.space_group_name_H-M   'P 1'
#
loop_
_entity.id
_entity.type
_entity.pdbx_description
1 polymer ?
#
loop_
_entity_poly.entity_id
_entity_poly.type
_entity_poly.pdbx_seq_one_letter_code
_entity_poly.pdbx_strand_id
1 'polypeptide(L)'
;MLSRRISLRNCLRNRYFSQEVAAVSSLVDAYRRYGHLQADLDPLGRKPIIPVLELQPEFHRLELEETVRSEAIARCNLTAFPADSTVSNLLEFLRHRYCKTIGAEFMHIQDMAERQWLMEALERTPQPLTPSAQLNMLSLMVQSEILDEFMQKKFVSYKRYGLDGSEVFLVAIQTILANAASSAIKNVVIGMPHRGRSNVLLTILDYPPRSYFSKVKGMSHTLIAGQLGSDDVVSHLATSVNKRYDSGSVNVSVLHNPSHLEAVNPVALGKVRAIQDMDNDAAADRSMSVQFHGDAAFAGQGIVTESLQLSQLDSFYTGGTVHVILNNQIGFTTDPYRSRSGTYSSDVALMLQCPILHVNGDDPEATHRACALAVEYRQRFKKDAIVDLIAYRKFGHNEVDEPAFTQPTMYEVIRKRKSCAEKYALLLQSKGVRSRHVREKLNKKLNAFLEAELNESEKFVPDPKWNFNGRWTSMAQAQDMIGVIDTGVDANLLKKIGLISVTVPDDVKVHPRLVKSHIAARRQMVADGDALDWATAEAMAIGSLLHDGYNVRLAGQDVQRGTFSQRHATLTDQTNDKQYTPLCSPELGDAKFYPVNSPLSEAGVLGFEFGYSWHSPQNLNIWEAQFGDFWNPAQVIVDNFIATGEAKWIRQSGIVLLLPHGYDGAGPEHSSAKVERILQLCDSNEFAMHDSLVNMSIVNCTTPANYFHALRRQMLRPFRKPLVVIAPKTLLRMPEAVSSLQDMAPGTHFVPVFSNHTAPDQVKHVAFCSGKIYYDLVKQRRETAEPNSYAIIRIEELCPFPFSIIASELSQYSAIRSISWVQEEPANAGAWSFVSPRLRNVAQSALGVGTIEYIGRPTSASPAVGAPNVHREEARSVINE
;
A
#
# COMPACT_ATOMS: atom_id res chain seq x y z
N MET A 1 9.08 -73.20 28.68
CA MET A 1 9.40 -72.88 27.26
C MET A 1 8.28 -72.17 26.53
N LEU A 2 7.01 -72.54 26.71
CA LEU A 2 5.87 -71.88 26.03
C LEU A 2 5.73 -70.37 26.37
N SER A 3 5.86 -69.97 27.65
CA SER A 3 5.73 -68.54 28.02
C SER A 3 6.87 -67.66 27.48
N ARG A 4 8.10 -68.18 27.39
CA ARG A 4 9.23 -67.50 26.71
C ARG A 4 9.01 -67.36 25.20
N ARG A 5 8.43 -68.37 24.54
CA ARG A 5 8.07 -68.28 23.10
C ARG A 5 6.93 -67.29 22.85
N ILE A 6 5.94 -67.22 23.74
CA ILE A 6 4.84 -66.24 23.66
C ILE A 6 5.35 -64.81 23.93
N SER A 7 6.23 -64.62 24.92
CA SER A 7 6.88 -63.34 25.21
C SER A 7 7.78 -62.85 24.06
N LEU A 8 8.59 -63.72 23.46
CA LEU A 8 9.39 -63.38 22.26
C LEU A 8 8.50 -63.08 21.05
N ARG A 9 7.44 -63.85 20.82
CA ARG A 9 6.45 -63.54 19.76
C ARG A 9 5.77 -62.20 20.00
N ASN A 10 5.36 -61.88 21.22
CA ASN A 10 4.72 -60.60 21.55
C ASN A 10 5.70 -59.42 21.46
N CYS A 11 6.97 -59.60 21.84
CA CYS A 11 8.00 -58.58 21.72
C CYS A 11 8.40 -58.32 20.26
N LEU A 12 8.50 -59.37 19.43
CA LEU A 12 8.71 -59.25 18.00
C LEU A 12 7.49 -58.62 17.33
N ARG A 13 6.27 -59.08 17.65
CA ARG A 13 5.03 -58.52 17.13
C ARG A 13 4.89 -57.04 17.48
N ASN A 14 5.19 -56.63 18.72
CA ASN A 14 5.21 -55.21 19.11
C ASN A 14 6.30 -54.39 18.42
N ARG A 15 7.48 -54.96 18.15
CA ARG A 15 8.54 -54.29 17.37
C ARG A 15 8.16 -54.11 15.90
N TYR A 16 7.73 -55.17 15.23
CA TYR A 16 7.27 -55.11 13.84
C TYR A 16 6.06 -54.18 13.70
N PHE A 17 5.14 -54.20 14.66
CA PHE A 17 4.01 -53.28 14.75
C PHE A 17 4.47 -51.82 14.88
N SER A 18 5.45 -51.54 15.75
CA SER A 18 6.00 -50.18 15.87
C SER A 18 6.74 -49.70 14.62
N GLN A 19 7.32 -50.62 13.84
CA GLN A 19 8.07 -50.32 12.61
C GLN A 19 7.16 -50.02 11.43
N GLU A 20 6.12 -50.83 11.20
CA GLU A 20 5.13 -50.59 10.13
C GLU A 20 4.38 -49.27 10.36
N VAL A 21 3.88 -49.04 11.58
CA VAL A 21 3.21 -47.78 11.92
C VAL A 21 4.13 -46.57 11.67
N ALA A 22 5.41 -46.66 12.03
CA ALA A 22 6.37 -45.58 11.78
C ALA A 22 6.68 -45.39 10.28
N ALA A 23 6.79 -46.49 9.52
CA ALA A 23 7.05 -46.46 8.08
C ALA A 23 5.87 -45.85 7.30
N VAL A 24 4.63 -46.25 7.62
CA VAL A 24 3.41 -45.67 7.05
C VAL A 24 3.30 -44.19 7.40
N SER A 25 3.53 -43.79 8.66
CA SER A 25 3.53 -42.37 9.03
C SER A 25 4.59 -41.56 8.28
N SER A 26 5.80 -42.11 8.13
CA SER A 26 6.88 -41.47 7.37
C SER A 26 6.53 -41.28 5.89
N LEU A 27 5.88 -42.27 5.26
CA LEU A 27 5.40 -42.17 3.87
C LEU A 27 4.30 -41.09 3.73
N VAL A 28 3.32 -41.09 4.63
CA VAL A 28 2.22 -40.09 4.61
C VAL A 28 2.78 -38.68 4.80
N ASP A 29 3.69 -38.49 5.76
CA ASP A 29 4.33 -37.20 6.00
C ASP A 29 5.18 -36.75 4.81
N ALA A 30 5.84 -37.69 4.11
CA ALA A 30 6.57 -37.38 2.89
C ALA A 30 5.64 -36.87 1.79
N TYR A 31 4.47 -37.48 1.59
CA TYR A 31 3.46 -37.01 0.62
C TYR A 31 2.89 -35.63 1.00
N ARG A 32 2.59 -35.41 2.28
CA ARG A 32 2.14 -34.10 2.79
C ARG A 32 3.19 -33.01 2.60
N ARG A 33 4.48 -33.34 2.69
CA ARG A 33 5.58 -32.37 2.58
C ARG A 33 6.06 -32.15 1.16
N TYR A 34 6.15 -33.20 0.34
CA TYR A 34 6.82 -33.17 -0.96
C TYR A 34 5.93 -33.57 -2.14
N GLY A 35 4.67 -33.99 -1.88
CA GLY A 35 3.76 -34.41 -2.95
C GLY A 35 3.52 -33.33 -4.02
N HIS A 36 3.57 -32.05 -3.63
CA HIS A 36 3.47 -30.91 -4.53
C HIS A 36 4.56 -30.87 -5.62
N LEU A 37 5.75 -31.45 -5.36
CA LEU A 37 6.84 -31.56 -6.34
C LEU A 37 6.54 -32.60 -7.44
N GLN A 38 5.58 -33.50 -7.20
CA GLN A 38 5.10 -34.50 -8.15
C GLN A 38 3.70 -34.22 -8.67
N ALA A 39 3.11 -33.07 -8.34
CA ALA A 39 1.80 -32.67 -8.82
C ALA A 39 1.81 -32.31 -10.31
N ASP A 40 0.73 -32.67 -11.02
CA ASP A 40 0.50 -32.31 -12.42
C ASP A 40 0.02 -30.86 -12.52
N LEU A 41 0.97 -29.93 -12.37
CA LEU A 41 0.71 -28.50 -12.22
C LEU A 41 0.88 -27.70 -13.52
N ASP A 42 1.71 -28.16 -14.45
CA ASP A 42 2.06 -27.42 -15.67
C ASP A 42 1.09 -27.76 -16.81
N PRO A 43 0.14 -26.89 -17.18
CA PRO A 43 -0.75 -27.14 -18.33
C PRO A 43 0.00 -27.24 -19.65
N LEU A 44 1.25 -26.75 -19.73
CA LEU A 44 2.11 -26.86 -20.88
C LEU A 44 2.80 -28.23 -20.99
N GLY A 45 2.94 -28.96 -19.89
CA GLY A 45 3.64 -30.25 -19.82
C GLY A 45 5.09 -30.18 -20.29
N ARG A 46 5.76 -29.03 -20.11
CA ARG A 46 7.11 -28.79 -20.67
C ARG A 46 8.22 -29.30 -19.78
N LYS A 47 8.03 -29.27 -18.46
CA LYS A 47 9.02 -29.73 -17.50
C LYS A 47 8.74 -31.18 -17.10
N PRO A 48 9.74 -32.08 -17.17
CA PRO A 48 9.57 -33.42 -16.64
C PRO A 48 9.38 -33.36 -15.13
N ILE A 49 8.43 -34.13 -14.60
CA ILE A 49 8.28 -34.32 -13.16
C ILE A 49 9.47 -35.16 -12.68
N ILE A 50 10.28 -34.59 -11.78
CA ILE A 50 11.44 -35.28 -11.22
C ILE A 50 10.95 -36.24 -10.12
N PRO A 51 11.34 -37.53 -10.16
CA PRO A 51 11.01 -38.46 -9.09
C PRO A 51 11.56 -38.01 -7.74
N VAL A 52 10.70 -37.96 -6.72
CA VAL A 52 11.09 -37.71 -5.32
C VAL A 52 11.25 -39.06 -4.64
N LEU A 53 12.43 -39.32 -4.08
CA LEU A 53 12.78 -40.61 -3.49
C LEU A 53 11.91 -40.91 -2.27
N GLU A 54 11.63 -39.90 -1.45
CA GLU A 54 10.83 -39.97 -0.24
C GLU A 54 9.36 -40.32 -0.51
N LEU A 55 8.90 -40.24 -1.76
CA LEU A 55 7.53 -40.64 -2.14
C LEU A 55 7.45 -42.11 -2.58
N GLN A 56 8.57 -42.81 -2.66
CA GLN A 56 8.61 -44.23 -3.00
C GLN A 56 8.41 -45.09 -1.74
N PRO A 57 7.52 -46.11 -1.75
CA PRO A 57 7.29 -46.96 -0.58
C PRO A 57 8.57 -47.71 -0.14
N GLU A 58 9.46 -48.05 -1.07
CA GLU A 58 10.71 -48.76 -0.81
C GLU A 58 11.67 -47.91 0.05
N PHE A 59 11.62 -46.58 -0.09
CA PHE A 59 12.40 -45.66 0.76
C PHE A 59 12.06 -45.82 2.25
N HIS A 60 10.80 -46.17 2.54
CA HIS A 60 10.28 -46.38 3.90
C HIS A 60 10.26 -47.86 4.31
N ARG A 61 10.80 -48.75 3.47
CA ARG A 61 10.79 -50.22 3.68
C ARG A 61 9.39 -50.84 3.70
N LEU A 62 8.48 -50.30 2.89
CA LEU A 62 7.13 -50.83 2.69
C LEU A 62 7.06 -51.60 1.37
N GLU A 63 6.35 -52.73 1.38
CA GLU A 63 6.00 -53.49 0.17
C GLU A 63 4.58 -53.17 -0.27
N LEU A 64 4.30 -53.16 -1.58
CA LEU A 64 3.01 -52.70 -2.13
C LEU A 64 1.79 -53.48 -1.62
N GLU A 65 1.95 -54.78 -1.39
CA GLU A 65 0.88 -55.69 -0.91
C GLU A 65 0.81 -55.78 0.62
N GLU A 66 1.69 -55.07 1.34
CA GLU A 66 1.63 -55.02 2.80
C GLU A 66 0.32 -54.34 3.25
N THR A 67 -0.32 -54.89 4.28
CA THR A 67 -1.55 -54.34 4.85
C THR A 67 -1.23 -53.14 5.73
N VAL A 68 -1.90 -52.01 5.47
CA VAL A 68 -1.85 -50.81 6.31
C VAL A 68 -2.82 -51.00 7.46
N ARG A 69 -2.29 -51.15 8.69
CA ARG A 69 -3.11 -51.41 9.87
C ARG A 69 -3.89 -50.17 10.32
N SER A 70 -5.03 -50.41 10.95
CA SER A 70 -5.94 -49.37 11.44
C SER A 70 -5.26 -48.40 12.42
N GLU A 71 -4.27 -48.83 13.19
CA GLU A 71 -3.49 -47.99 14.09
C GLU A 71 -2.56 -47.03 13.34
N ALA A 72 -2.02 -47.44 12.19
CA ALA A 72 -1.25 -46.54 11.32
C ALA A 72 -2.16 -45.47 10.70
N ILE A 73 -3.36 -45.87 10.24
CA ILE A 73 -4.39 -44.96 9.71
C ILE A 73 -4.80 -43.94 10.78
N ALA A 74 -5.08 -44.40 12.00
CA ALA A 74 -5.46 -43.55 13.12
C ALA A 74 -4.33 -42.60 13.53
N ARG A 75 -3.08 -43.09 13.59
CA ARG A 75 -1.91 -42.26 13.91
C ARG A 75 -1.68 -41.14 12.88
N CYS A 76 -1.93 -41.42 11.61
CA CYS A 76 -1.79 -40.44 10.54
C CYS A 76 -3.02 -39.54 10.35
N ASN A 77 -4.11 -39.80 11.10
CA ASN A 77 -5.41 -39.16 10.94
C ASN A 77 -6.00 -39.26 9.52
N LEU A 78 -5.83 -40.41 8.85
CA LEU A 78 -6.34 -40.64 7.50
C LEU A 78 -7.82 -41.06 7.50
N THR A 79 -8.72 -40.18 7.95
CA THR A 79 -10.14 -40.52 8.16
C THR A 79 -10.90 -40.89 6.87
N ALA A 80 -10.42 -40.44 5.72
CA ALA A 80 -11.02 -40.73 4.42
C ALA A 80 -10.43 -41.98 3.73
N PHE A 81 -9.44 -42.64 4.35
CA PHE A 81 -8.81 -43.86 3.84
C PHE A 81 -9.48 -45.10 4.45
N PRO A 82 -9.84 -46.12 3.64
CA PRO A 82 -10.48 -47.33 4.15
C PRO A 82 -9.56 -48.14 5.07
N ALA A 83 -10.13 -48.71 6.13
CA ALA A 83 -9.42 -49.63 7.02
C ALA A 83 -8.96 -50.91 6.30
N ASP A 84 -7.88 -51.52 6.79
CA ASP A 84 -7.32 -52.80 6.33
C ASP A 84 -7.04 -52.86 4.81
N SER A 85 -6.59 -51.73 4.24
CA SER A 85 -6.18 -51.62 2.82
C SER A 85 -4.70 -51.94 2.62
N THR A 86 -4.25 -52.01 1.37
CA THR A 86 -2.83 -52.24 1.03
C THR A 86 -2.04 -50.93 0.92
N VAL A 87 -0.70 -51.01 1.00
CA VAL A 87 0.20 -49.89 0.71
C VAL A 87 -0.03 -49.35 -0.70
N SER A 88 -0.36 -50.20 -1.68
CA SER A 88 -0.72 -49.78 -3.04
C SER A 88 -1.94 -48.84 -3.06
N ASN A 89 -2.99 -49.18 -2.33
CA ASN A 89 -4.17 -48.31 -2.19
C ASN A 89 -3.84 -47.02 -1.44
N LEU A 90 -2.96 -47.07 -0.43
CA LEU A 90 -2.47 -45.88 0.28
C LEU A 90 -1.72 -44.95 -0.67
N LEU A 91 -0.86 -45.48 -1.53
CA LEU A 91 -0.16 -44.68 -2.55
C LEU A 91 -1.12 -44.06 -3.54
N GLU A 92 -2.13 -44.80 -4.02
CA GLU A 92 -3.16 -44.25 -4.89
C GLU A 92 -3.92 -43.10 -4.21
N PHE A 93 -4.31 -43.28 -2.94
CA PHE A 93 -4.94 -42.24 -2.14
C PHE A 93 -4.05 -41.00 -2.01
N LEU A 94 -2.80 -41.17 -1.57
CA LEU A 94 -1.87 -40.06 -1.35
C LEU A 94 -1.53 -39.32 -2.66
N ARG A 95 -1.30 -40.06 -3.76
CA ARG A 95 -1.10 -39.47 -5.09
C ARG A 95 -2.34 -38.71 -5.56
N HIS A 96 -3.54 -39.23 -5.29
CA HIS A 96 -4.78 -38.53 -5.59
C HIS A 96 -4.89 -37.21 -4.82
N ARG A 97 -4.48 -37.17 -3.55
CA ARG A 97 -4.61 -35.97 -2.69
C ARG A 97 -3.53 -34.92 -2.92
N TYR A 98 -2.29 -35.33 -3.17
CA TYR A 98 -1.14 -34.44 -3.15
C TYR A 98 -0.40 -34.28 -4.49
N CYS A 99 -0.70 -35.14 -5.47
CA CYS A 99 0.07 -35.21 -6.73
C CYS A 99 -0.79 -35.10 -8.01
N LYS A 100 -2.07 -34.70 -7.90
CA LYS A 100 -2.91 -34.41 -9.08
C LYS A 100 -2.76 -32.94 -9.50
N THR A 101 -3.85 -32.29 -9.88
CA THR A 101 -3.90 -30.91 -10.35
C THR A 101 -3.86 -29.85 -9.24
N ILE A 102 -3.77 -30.28 -7.98
CA ILE A 102 -3.46 -29.44 -6.82
C ILE A 102 -2.23 -30.01 -6.13
N GLY A 103 -1.23 -29.16 -5.91
CA GLY A 103 -0.09 -29.41 -5.03
C GLY A 103 -0.16 -28.41 -3.88
N ALA A 104 0.00 -28.87 -2.63
CA ALA A 104 -0.09 -28.01 -1.46
C ALA A 104 1.21 -28.00 -0.67
N GLU A 105 1.73 -26.80 -0.38
CA GLU A 105 2.79 -26.58 0.59
C GLU A 105 2.16 -26.03 1.87
N PHE A 106 2.25 -26.80 2.95
CA PHE A 106 1.74 -26.39 4.26
C PHE A 106 2.50 -26.99 5.46
N MET A 107 3.39 -27.96 5.23
CA MET A 107 4.13 -28.61 6.32
C MET A 107 5.20 -27.71 6.95
N HIS A 108 5.53 -26.56 6.34
CA HIS A 108 6.38 -25.50 6.92
C HIS A 108 5.66 -24.66 7.98
N ILE A 109 4.33 -24.73 8.05
CA ILE A 109 3.53 -24.04 9.06
C ILE A 109 3.85 -24.64 10.44
N GLN A 110 4.20 -23.81 11.41
CA GLN A 110 4.59 -24.30 12.75
C GLN A 110 3.37 -24.70 13.59
N ASP A 111 2.29 -23.94 13.50
CA ASP A 111 1.05 -24.21 14.22
C ASP A 111 0.48 -25.59 13.82
N MET A 112 0.20 -26.41 14.84
CA MET A 112 -0.30 -27.77 14.63
C MET A 112 -1.78 -27.80 14.24
N ALA A 113 -2.60 -26.88 14.77
CA ALA A 113 -4.03 -26.81 14.48
C ALA A 113 -4.26 -26.36 13.02
N GLU A 114 -3.45 -25.42 12.52
CA GLU A 114 -3.45 -25.02 11.11
C GLU A 114 -3.11 -26.21 10.20
N ARG A 115 -2.01 -26.91 10.48
CA ARG A 115 -1.59 -28.09 9.70
C ARG A 115 -2.63 -29.21 9.74
N GLN A 116 -3.16 -29.51 10.92
CA GLN A 116 -4.17 -30.55 11.11
C GLN A 116 -5.44 -30.25 10.30
N TRP A 117 -5.91 -29.00 10.35
CA TRP A 117 -7.06 -28.59 9.56
C TRP A 117 -6.79 -28.68 8.06
N LEU A 118 -5.59 -28.32 7.60
CA LEU A 118 -5.21 -28.44 6.19
C LEU A 118 -5.13 -29.91 5.74
N MET A 119 -4.58 -30.81 6.57
CA MET A 119 -4.57 -32.26 6.31
C MET A 119 -6.01 -32.76 6.10
N GLU A 120 -6.91 -32.47 7.05
CA GLU A 120 -8.31 -32.87 6.97
C GLU A 120 -9.00 -32.28 5.73
N ALA A 121 -8.78 -30.99 5.44
CA ALA A 121 -9.42 -30.32 4.32
C ALA A 121 -8.95 -30.85 2.96
N LEU A 122 -7.66 -31.16 2.80
CA LEU A 122 -7.06 -31.69 1.57
C LEU A 122 -7.36 -33.19 1.37
N GLU A 123 -7.41 -33.96 2.45
CA GLU A 123 -7.62 -35.41 2.42
C GLU A 123 -9.10 -35.80 2.38
N ARG A 124 -10.02 -34.90 2.75
CA ARG A 124 -11.46 -35.11 2.66
C ARG A 124 -11.93 -35.27 1.22
N THR A 125 -12.86 -36.19 0.97
CA THR A 125 -13.52 -36.31 -0.33
C THR A 125 -14.34 -35.04 -0.62
N PRO A 126 -14.04 -34.30 -1.71
CA PRO A 126 -14.74 -33.07 -2.02
C PRO A 126 -16.19 -33.36 -2.39
N GLN A 127 -17.08 -32.42 -2.06
CA GLN A 127 -18.46 -32.48 -2.52
C GLN A 127 -18.49 -32.34 -4.06
N PRO A 128 -19.30 -33.16 -4.77
CA PRO A 128 -19.40 -33.05 -6.21
C PRO A 128 -20.04 -31.73 -6.61
N LEU A 129 -19.47 -31.06 -7.60
CA LEU A 129 -20.05 -29.85 -8.18
C LEU A 129 -21.34 -30.19 -8.93
N THR A 130 -22.34 -29.32 -8.82
CA THR A 130 -23.57 -29.48 -9.59
C THR A 130 -23.29 -29.21 -11.07
N PRO A 131 -24.04 -29.84 -12.00
CA PRO A 131 -23.92 -29.55 -13.43
C PRO A 131 -24.07 -28.05 -13.75
N SER A 132 -24.91 -27.34 -13.01
CA SER A 132 -25.09 -25.89 -13.15
C SER A 132 -23.83 -25.11 -12.74
N ALA A 133 -23.18 -25.48 -11.63
CA ALA A 133 -21.93 -24.86 -11.21
C ALA A 133 -20.83 -25.09 -12.26
N GLN A 134 -20.73 -26.33 -12.79
CA GLN A 134 -19.79 -26.66 -13.86
C GLN A 134 -20.06 -25.85 -15.14
N LEU A 135 -21.32 -25.71 -15.55
CA LEU A 135 -21.71 -24.90 -16.71
C LEU A 135 -21.46 -23.40 -16.49
N ASN A 136 -21.60 -22.90 -15.26
CA ASN A 136 -21.28 -21.52 -14.92
C ASN A 136 -19.78 -21.24 -15.05
N MET A 137 -18.93 -22.16 -14.55
CA MET A 137 -17.47 -22.06 -14.72
C MET A 137 -17.09 -22.04 -16.20
N LEU A 138 -17.66 -22.95 -17.00
CA LEU A 138 -17.45 -22.97 -18.45
C LEU A 138 -17.91 -21.65 -19.10
N SER A 139 -19.08 -21.14 -18.70
CA SER A 139 -19.64 -19.91 -19.25
C SER A 139 -18.78 -18.68 -18.94
N LEU A 140 -18.13 -18.62 -17.77
CA LEU A 140 -17.21 -17.54 -17.42
C LEU A 140 -15.96 -17.56 -18.33
N MET A 141 -15.34 -18.72 -18.49
CA MET A 141 -14.16 -18.85 -19.34
C MET A 141 -14.48 -18.53 -20.80
N VAL A 142 -15.61 -19.03 -21.31
CA VAL A 142 -16.08 -18.75 -22.67
C VAL A 142 -16.40 -17.26 -22.88
N GLN A 143 -16.99 -16.58 -21.89
CA GLN A 143 -17.21 -15.13 -21.96
C GLN A 143 -15.89 -14.37 -22.06
N SER A 144 -14.87 -14.80 -21.31
CA SER A 144 -13.52 -14.24 -21.39
C SER A 144 -12.94 -14.36 -22.80
N GLU A 145 -12.99 -15.55 -23.39
CA GLU A 145 -12.50 -15.79 -24.76
C GLU A 145 -13.23 -14.91 -25.79
N ILE A 146 -14.55 -14.84 -25.73
CA ILE A 146 -15.35 -14.05 -26.67
C ILE A 146 -15.03 -12.55 -26.52
N LEU A 147 -14.84 -12.07 -25.29
CA LEU A 147 -14.46 -10.67 -25.05
C LEU A 147 -13.08 -10.36 -25.64
N ASP A 148 -12.09 -11.21 -25.41
CA ASP A 148 -10.74 -11.04 -25.95
C ASP A 148 -10.72 -11.13 -27.49
N GLU A 149 -11.49 -12.05 -28.08
CA GLU A 149 -11.69 -12.15 -29.53
C GLU A 149 -12.37 -10.91 -30.11
N PHE A 150 -13.40 -10.37 -29.43
CA PHE A 150 -14.06 -9.13 -29.82
C PHE A 150 -13.08 -7.95 -29.81
N MET A 151 -12.28 -7.82 -28.74
CA MET A 151 -11.25 -6.79 -28.62
C MET A 151 -10.20 -6.92 -29.72
N GLN A 152 -9.72 -8.13 -30.01
CA GLN A 152 -8.77 -8.37 -31.09
C GLN A 152 -9.33 -7.98 -32.46
N LYS A 153 -10.62 -8.26 -32.70
CA LYS A 153 -11.28 -7.92 -33.96
C LYS A 153 -11.51 -6.41 -34.14
N LYS A 154 -11.92 -5.72 -33.08
CA LYS A 154 -12.31 -4.29 -33.14
C LYS A 154 -11.15 -3.33 -32.92
N PHE A 155 -10.13 -3.76 -32.18
CA PHE A 155 -9.01 -2.94 -31.75
C PHE A 155 -7.69 -3.68 -31.97
N VAL A 156 -7.39 -4.01 -33.23
CA VAL A 156 -6.28 -4.91 -33.63
C VAL A 156 -4.92 -4.49 -33.07
N SER A 157 -4.63 -3.19 -33.03
CA SER A 157 -3.36 -2.64 -32.53
C SER A 157 -3.34 -2.35 -31.04
N TYR A 158 -4.45 -2.59 -30.33
CA TYR A 158 -4.60 -2.21 -28.93
C TYR A 158 -4.03 -3.26 -27.99
N LYS A 159 -3.18 -2.82 -27.06
CA LYS A 159 -2.54 -3.66 -26.04
C LYS A 159 -3.52 -3.81 -24.87
N ARG A 160 -4.18 -4.97 -24.77
CA ARG A 160 -5.23 -5.22 -23.76
C ARG A 160 -4.75 -6.06 -22.59
N TYR A 161 -3.68 -6.83 -22.76
CA TYR A 161 -3.15 -7.76 -21.77
C TYR A 161 -4.20 -8.77 -21.29
N GLY A 162 -4.87 -9.42 -22.25
CA GLY A 162 -6.01 -10.31 -22.02
C GLY A 162 -5.69 -11.58 -21.23
N LEU A 163 -6.75 -12.38 -20.99
CA LEU A 163 -6.67 -13.66 -20.28
C LEU A 163 -6.45 -14.87 -21.19
N ASP A 164 -6.25 -14.68 -22.49
CA ASP A 164 -6.02 -15.78 -23.43
C ASP A 164 -4.96 -16.79 -22.92
N GLY A 165 -5.39 -18.01 -22.59
CA GLY A 165 -4.57 -19.08 -21.99
C GLY A 165 -4.61 -19.19 -20.46
N SER A 166 -5.43 -18.36 -19.81
CA SER A 166 -5.55 -18.23 -18.36
C SER A 166 -6.97 -17.82 -17.92
N GLU A 167 -7.99 -18.14 -18.72
CA GLU A 167 -9.39 -17.74 -18.54
C GLU A 167 -10.00 -18.27 -17.24
N VAL A 168 -9.44 -19.38 -16.72
CA VAL A 168 -9.77 -19.97 -15.42
C VAL A 168 -9.58 -18.97 -14.25
N PHE A 169 -8.80 -17.91 -14.44
CA PHE A 169 -8.66 -16.82 -13.47
C PHE A 169 -10.01 -16.19 -13.10
N LEU A 170 -10.97 -16.10 -14.03
CA LEU A 170 -12.32 -15.64 -13.70
C LEU A 170 -13.07 -16.60 -12.76
N VAL A 171 -12.79 -17.91 -12.85
CA VAL A 171 -13.33 -18.92 -11.93
C VAL A 171 -12.75 -18.72 -10.53
N ALA A 172 -11.45 -18.43 -10.43
CA ALA A 172 -10.80 -18.13 -9.15
C ALA A 172 -11.45 -16.93 -8.44
N ILE A 173 -11.57 -15.80 -9.15
CA ILE A 173 -12.18 -14.57 -8.60
C ILE A 173 -13.63 -14.79 -8.20
N GLN A 174 -14.43 -15.39 -9.10
CA GLN A 174 -15.84 -15.64 -8.81
C GLN A 174 -16.01 -16.55 -7.59
N THR A 175 -15.12 -17.53 -7.43
CA THR A 175 -15.13 -18.42 -6.27
C THR A 175 -14.79 -17.66 -4.99
N ILE A 176 -13.74 -16.83 -5.00
CA ILE A 176 -13.35 -16.03 -3.83
C ILE A 176 -14.49 -15.11 -3.41
N LEU A 177 -15.09 -14.37 -4.36
CA LEU A 177 -16.17 -13.43 -4.07
C LEU A 177 -17.46 -14.13 -3.62
N ALA A 178 -17.81 -15.28 -4.21
CA ALA A 178 -18.97 -16.06 -3.77
C ALA A 178 -18.81 -16.61 -2.35
N ASN A 179 -17.61 -17.11 -2.01
CA ASN A 179 -17.30 -17.59 -0.65
C ASN A 179 -17.21 -16.44 0.36
N ALA A 180 -16.74 -15.26 -0.06
CA ALA A 180 -16.78 -14.06 0.76
C ALA A 180 -18.23 -13.64 1.05
N ALA A 181 -19.08 -13.61 0.02
CA ALA A 181 -20.50 -13.27 0.14
C ALA A 181 -21.31 -14.25 0.98
N SER A 182 -20.94 -15.54 1.02
CA SER A 182 -21.53 -16.54 1.90
C SER A 182 -20.99 -16.51 3.34
N SER A 183 -19.97 -15.68 3.60
CA SER A 183 -19.35 -15.53 4.92
C SER A 183 -19.78 -14.21 5.58
N ALA A 184 -19.15 -13.84 6.71
CA ALA A 184 -19.38 -12.55 7.36
C ALA A 184 -18.82 -11.34 6.58
N ILE A 185 -18.05 -11.57 5.51
CA ILE A 185 -17.38 -10.52 4.72
C ILE A 185 -18.42 -9.65 4.01
N LYS A 186 -18.29 -8.33 4.19
CA LYS A 186 -19.09 -7.27 3.56
C LYS A 186 -18.30 -6.45 2.56
N ASN A 187 -17.00 -6.29 2.76
CA ASN A 187 -16.13 -5.49 1.91
C ASN A 187 -14.92 -6.31 1.44
N VAL A 188 -14.67 -6.30 0.14
CA VAL A 188 -13.48 -6.88 -0.49
C VAL A 188 -12.75 -5.78 -1.26
N VAL A 189 -11.48 -5.54 -0.90
CA VAL A 189 -10.62 -4.61 -1.62
C VAL A 189 -9.60 -5.40 -2.44
N ILE A 190 -9.55 -5.11 -3.74
CA ILE A 190 -8.71 -5.80 -4.71
C ILE A 190 -7.55 -4.92 -5.16
N GLY A 191 -6.33 -5.43 -4.98
CA GLY A 191 -5.13 -4.96 -5.70
C GLY A 191 -4.86 -5.87 -6.89
N MET A 192 -4.70 -5.31 -8.10
CA MET A 192 -4.55 -6.10 -9.32
C MET A 192 -3.67 -5.38 -10.37
N PRO A 193 -2.81 -6.10 -11.11
CA PRO A 193 -2.03 -5.55 -12.22
C PRO A 193 -2.86 -5.48 -13.52
N HIS A 194 -2.17 -5.44 -14.67
CA HIS A 194 -2.76 -5.34 -16.00
C HIS A 194 -3.41 -6.64 -16.50
N ARG A 195 -2.85 -7.81 -16.15
CA ARG A 195 -3.23 -9.10 -16.77
C ARG A 195 -4.69 -9.44 -16.48
N GLY A 196 -5.51 -9.48 -17.53
CA GLY A 196 -6.92 -9.83 -17.45
C GLY A 196 -7.81 -8.81 -16.76
N ARG A 197 -7.31 -7.60 -16.49
CA ARG A 197 -8.07 -6.59 -15.74
C ARG A 197 -9.36 -6.19 -16.46
N SER A 198 -9.31 -6.06 -17.79
CA SER A 198 -10.49 -5.77 -18.62
C SER A 198 -11.54 -6.89 -18.49
N ASN A 199 -11.11 -8.16 -18.50
CA ASN A 199 -12.00 -9.31 -18.31
C ASN A 199 -12.66 -9.27 -16.92
N VAL A 200 -11.90 -8.96 -15.86
CA VAL A 200 -12.44 -8.83 -14.50
C VAL A 200 -13.45 -7.69 -14.42
N LEU A 201 -13.11 -6.51 -14.94
CA LEU A 201 -13.99 -5.34 -14.91
C LEU A 201 -15.30 -5.61 -15.67
N LEU A 202 -15.21 -6.11 -16.90
CA LEU A 202 -16.35 -6.24 -17.82
C LEU A 202 -17.20 -7.48 -17.56
N THR A 203 -16.61 -8.58 -17.06
CA THR A 203 -17.33 -9.85 -16.84
C THR A 203 -17.73 -10.07 -15.39
N ILE A 204 -16.91 -9.64 -14.42
CA ILE A 204 -17.16 -9.90 -12.99
C ILE A 204 -17.73 -8.67 -12.27
N LEU A 205 -17.24 -7.47 -12.57
CA LEU A 205 -17.52 -6.26 -11.77
C LEU A 205 -18.51 -5.28 -12.38
N ASP A 206 -19.28 -5.73 -13.37
CA ASP A 206 -20.35 -4.97 -14.02
C ASP A 206 -19.89 -3.60 -14.55
N TYR A 207 -18.61 -3.47 -14.93
CA TYR A 207 -18.08 -2.22 -15.46
C TYR A 207 -18.74 -1.90 -16.81
N PRO A 208 -19.25 -0.67 -17.03
CA PRO A 208 -19.97 -0.35 -18.27
C PRO A 208 -19.08 -0.51 -19.51
N PRO A 209 -19.39 -1.42 -20.45
CA PRO A 209 -18.53 -1.63 -21.63
C PRO A 209 -18.42 -0.37 -22.50
N ARG A 210 -19.48 0.43 -22.64
CA ARG A 210 -19.41 1.73 -23.33
C ARG A 210 -18.35 2.67 -22.75
N SER A 211 -18.19 2.70 -21.42
CA SER A 211 -17.18 3.53 -20.75
C SER A 211 -15.78 3.02 -21.07
N TYR A 212 -15.59 1.69 -20.99
CA TYR A 212 -14.31 1.05 -21.31
C TYR A 212 -13.93 1.30 -22.78
N PHE A 213 -14.84 1.10 -23.72
CA PHE A 213 -14.59 1.34 -25.15
C PHE A 213 -14.34 2.81 -25.47
N SER A 214 -15.01 3.73 -24.78
CA SER A 214 -14.75 5.17 -24.93
C SER A 214 -13.29 5.49 -24.58
N LYS A 215 -12.80 4.90 -23.49
CA LYS A 215 -11.41 5.02 -23.07
C LYS A 215 -10.42 4.36 -24.04
N VAL A 216 -10.75 3.18 -24.57
CA VAL A 216 -9.95 2.51 -25.62
C VAL A 216 -9.83 3.39 -26.88
N LYS A 217 -10.89 4.13 -27.24
CA LYS A 217 -10.90 5.11 -28.34
C LYS A 217 -10.14 6.42 -28.02
N GLY A 218 -9.58 6.57 -26.82
CA GLY A 218 -8.79 7.73 -26.42
C GLY A 218 -9.56 8.85 -25.72
N MET A 219 -10.85 8.65 -25.41
CA MET A 219 -11.62 9.62 -24.64
C MET A 219 -11.32 9.51 -23.14
N SER A 220 -11.61 10.57 -22.38
CA SER A 220 -11.44 10.52 -20.92
C SER A 220 -12.53 9.69 -20.25
N HIS A 221 -12.16 8.96 -19.20
CA HIS A 221 -13.10 8.20 -18.36
C HIS A 221 -13.36 8.85 -16.99
N THR A 222 -12.56 9.84 -16.62
CA THR A 222 -12.62 10.54 -15.32
C THR A 222 -12.91 12.02 -15.46
N LEU A 223 -12.45 12.65 -16.54
CA LEU A 223 -12.51 14.10 -16.72
C LEU A 223 -13.68 14.49 -17.63
N ILE A 224 -14.39 15.53 -17.23
CA ILE A 224 -15.24 16.31 -18.12
C ILE A 224 -14.52 17.62 -18.51
N ALA A 225 -14.97 18.25 -19.60
CA ALA A 225 -14.36 19.50 -20.08
C ALA A 225 -14.27 20.56 -18.97
N GLY A 226 -13.07 21.11 -18.76
CA GLY A 226 -12.80 22.13 -17.74
C GLY A 226 -12.37 21.60 -16.36
N GLN A 227 -12.35 20.28 -16.14
CA GLN A 227 -11.76 19.70 -14.92
C GLN A 227 -10.23 19.58 -15.02
N LEU A 228 -9.55 19.81 -13.90
CA LEU A 228 -8.12 19.58 -13.76
C LEU A 228 -7.83 18.08 -13.59
N GLY A 229 -6.83 17.59 -14.32
CA GLY A 229 -6.34 16.22 -14.25
C GLY A 229 -5.75 15.75 -15.58
N SER A 230 -5.15 14.56 -15.57
CA SER A 230 -4.50 13.95 -16.72
C SER A 230 -5.17 12.66 -17.20
N ASP A 231 -6.02 12.05 -16.37
CA ASP A 231 -6.52 10.69 -16.59
C ASP A 231 -5.34 9.66 -16.63
N ASP A 232 -5.62 8.37 -16.92
CA ASP A 232 -4.66 7.26 -16.96
C ASP A 232 -5.03 6.20 -18.02
N VAL A 233 -4.27 5.12 -18.20
CA VAL A 233 -4.53 4.05 -19.18
C VAL A 233 -5.57 3.02 -18.72
N VAL A 234 -6.16 2.24 -19.64
CA VAL A 234 -7.25 1.29 -19.31
C VAL A 234 -6.86 0.20 -18.31
N SER A 235 -5.57 -0.19 -18.31
CA SER A 235 -5.06 -1.21 -17.40
C SER A 235 -5.02 -0.75 -15.94
N HIS A 236 -5.39 0.50 -15.66
CA HIS A 236 -5.42 1.10 -14.32
C HIS A 236 -6.85 1.45 -13.86
N LEU A 237 -7.87 1.23 -14.69
CA LEU A 237 -9.27 1.55 -14.38
C LEU A 237 -9.73 0.87 -13.08
N ALA A 238 -10.37 1.62 -12.20
CA ALA A 238 -10.94 1.11 -10.96
C ALA A 238 -12.47 1.06 -11.01
N THR A 239 -13.06 0.29 -10.11
CA THR A 239 -14.51 0.32 -9.89
C THR A 239 -14.85 -0.07 -8.46
N SER A 240 -16.05 0.29 -8.02
CA SER A 240 -16.64 -0.21 -6.79
C SER A 240 -18.09 -0.59 -7.04
N VAL A 241 -18.44 -1.84 -6.74
CA VAL A 241 -19.75 -2.42 -7.06
C VAL A 241 -20.22 -3.34 -5.93
N ASN A 242 -21.51 -3.38 -5.67
CA ASN A 242 -22.11 -4.38 -4.78
C ASN A 242 -22.47 -5.62 -5.62
N LYS A 243 -21.72 -6.71 -5.44
CA LYS A 243 -22.00 -8.00 -6.11
C LYS A 243 -22.98 -8.81 -5.29
N ARG A 244 -24.03 -9.28 -5.95
CA ARG A 244 -25.06 -10.15 -5.36
C ARG A 244 -24.86 -11.59 -5.83
N TYR A 245 -24.96 -12.51 -4.88
CA TYR A 245 -24.91 -13.96 -5.01
C TYR A 245 -26.14 -14.54 -4.31
N ASP A 246 -26.50 -15.78 -4.63
CA ASP A 246 -27.63 -16.44 -3.96
C ASP A 246 -27.42 -16.55 -2.43
N SER A 247 -26.16 -16.61 -2.00
CA SER A 247 -25.74 -16.70 -0.60
C SER A 247 -25.64 -15.37 0.14
N GLY A 248 -25.67 -14.23 -0.56
CA GLY A 248 -25.45 -12.93 0.05
C GLY A 248 -24.91 -11.87 -0.91
N SER A 249 -24.38 -10.79 -0.37
CA SER A 249 -23.78 -9.71 -1.18
C SER A 249 -22.50 -9.20 -0.57
N VAL A 250 -21.58 -8.75 -1.41
CA VAL A 250 -20.30 -8.19 -1.01
C VAL A 250 -20.00 -6.94 -1.83
N ASN A 251 -19.54 -5.87 -1.16
CA ASN A 251 -19.03 -4.68 -1.81
C ASN A 251 -17.60 -4.96 -2.27
N VAL A 252 -17.34 -4.83 -3.56
CA VAL A 252 -16.03 -5.11 -4.16
C VAL A 252 -15.46 -3.81 -4.71
N SER A 253 -14.26 -3.45 -4.27
CA SER A 253 -13.52 -2.27 -4.74
C SER A 253 -12.18 -2.70 -5.34
N VAL A 254 -12.02 -2.58 -6.66
CA VAL A 254 -10.70 -2.68 -7.30
C VAL A 254 -10.04 -1.31 -7.24
N LEU A 255 -8.80 -1.24 -6.79
CA LEU A 255 -8.06 0.03 -6.70
C LEU A 255 -7.44 0.44 -8.02
N HIS A 256 -7.33 1.75 -8.23
CA HIS A 256 -6.40 2.28 -9.23
C HIS A 256 -4.97 1.91 -8.83
N ASN A 257 -4.12 1.70 -9.83
CA ASN A 257 -2.71 1.39 -9.62
C ASN A 257 -1.88 1.93 -10.79
N PRO A 258 -0.62 2.31 -10.58
CA PRO A 258 0.29 2.58 -11.68
C PRO A 258 0.78 1.28 -12.34
N SER A 259 1.56 1.42 -13.41
CA SER A 259 2.24 0.30 -14.07
C SER A 259 3.34 -0.34 -13.23
N HIS A 260 3.82 0.36 -12.18
CA HIS A 260 4.79 -0.16 -11.21
C HIS A 260 4.14 -1.32 -10.45
N LEU A 261 4.42 -2.54 -10.90
CA LEU A 261 3.78 -3.76 -10.42
C LEU A 261 3.96 -3.89 -8.90
N GLU A 262 2.96 -4.46 -8.24
CA GLU A 262 2.93 -4.72 -6.80
C GLU A 262 2.87 -3.46 -5.90
N ALA A 263 3.07 -2.26 -6.44
CA ALA A 263 3.02 -1.01 -5.66
C ALA A 263 1.62 -0.72 -5.04
N VAL A 264 0.56 -1.34 -5.57
CA VAL A 264 -0.81 -1.23 -5.04
C VAL A 264 -1.07 -2.14 -3.85
N ASN A 265 -0.25 -3.16 -3.62
CA ASN A 265 -0.48 -4.15 -2.55
C ASN A 265 -0.58 -3.52 -1.16
N PRO A 266 0.36 -2.67 -0.71
CA PRO A 266 0.23 -2.04 0.59
C PRO A 266 -0.92 -1.03 0.62
N VAL A 267 -1.22 -0.36 -0.49
CA VAL A 267 -2.36 0.57 -0.63
C VAL A 267 -3.70 -0.16 -0.42
N ALA A 268 -3.83 -1.37 -0.96
CA ALA A 268 -5.00 -2.21 -0.74
C ALA A 268 -5.16 -2.62 0.73
N LEU A 269 -4.07 -3.02 1.39
CA LEU A 269 -4.06 -3.34 2.82
C LEU A 269 -4.46 -2.14 3.68
N GLY A 270 -3.88 -0.97 3.42
CA GLY A 270 -4.19 0.26 4.14
C GLY A 270 -5.67 0.64 4.04
N LYS A 271 -6.26 0.50 2.85
CA LYS A 271 -7.69 0.75 2.67
C LYS A 271 -8.57 -0.26 3.42
N VAL A 272 -8.19 -1.55 3.43
CA VAL A 272 -8.90 -2.57 4.23
C VAL A 272 -8.85 -2.23 5.71
N ARG A 273 -7.67 -1.85 6.21
CA ARG A 273 -7.53 -1.46 7.62
C ARG A 273 -8.39 -0.25 7.96
N ALA A 274 -8.41 0.76 7.11
CA ALA A 274 -9.28 1.93 7.31
C ALA A 274 -10.77 1.55 7.37
N ILE A 275 -11.22 0.61 6.53
CA ILE A 275 -12.60 0.08 6.59
C ILE A 275 -12.82 -0.62 7.93
N GLN A 276 -11.88 -1.46 8.38
CA GLN A 276 -12.00 -2.18 9.64
C GLN A 276 -12.11 -1.23 10.84
N ASP A 277 -11.25 -0.22 10.91
CA ASP A 277 -11.25 0.74 12.01
C ASP A 277 -12.55 1.57 12.02
N MET A 278 -13.07 1.98 10.85
CA MET A 278 -14.30 2.78 10.77
C MET A 278 -15.58 1.99 10.96
N ASP A 279 -15.58 0.71 10.61
CA ASP A 279 -16.74 -0.15 10.78
C ASP A 279 -16.72 -0.82 12.17
N ASN A 280 -15.70 -0.59 13.00
CA ASN A 280 -15.43 -1.26 14.28
C ASN A 280 -15.28 -2.79 14.12
N ASP A 281 -14.52 -3.23 13.11
CA ASP A 281 -14.27 -4.64 12.76
C ASP A 281 -12.91 -5.13 13.29
N ALA A 282 -12.69 -5.02 14.61
CA ALA A 282 -11.42 -5.40 15.24
C ALA A 282 -11.05 -6.88 15.02
N ALA A 283 -12.05 -7.76 14.83
CA ALA A 283 -11.84 -9.18 14.52
C ALA A 283 -11.48 -9.45 13.05
N ALA A 284 -11.52 -8.43 12.19
CA ALA A 284 -11.27 -8.54 10.75
C ALA A 284 -12.17 -9.60 10.05
N ASP A 285 -13.44 -9.66 10.45
CA ASP A 285 -14.43 -10.62 9.93
C ASP A 285 -15.20 -10.11 8.72
N ARG A 286 -15.36 -8.79 8.61
CA ARG A 286 -16.25 -8.14 7.64
C ARG A 286 -15.51 -7.52 6.47
N SER A 287 -14.19 -7.38 6.55
CA SER A 287 -13.37 -6.83 5.46
C SER A 287 -12.20 -7.74 5.11
N MET A 288 -11.93 -7.88 3.82
CA MET A 288 -10.87 -8.75 3.28
C MET A 288 -10.11 -8.07 2.15
N SER A 289 -8.78 -8.22 2.15
CA SER A 289 -7.95 -7.92 0.99
C SER A 289 -7.87 -9.15 0.09
N VAL A 290 -7.95 -8.92 -1.22
CA VAL A 290 -7.61 -9.92 -2.24
C VAL A 290 -6.57 -9.31 -3.16
N GLN A 291 -5.45 -10.00 -3.37
CA GLN A 291 -4.37 -9.47 -4.19
C GLN A 291 -4.06 -10.41 -5.35
N PHE A 292 -3.97 -9.84 -6.54
CA PHE A 292 -3.66 -10.54 -7.76
C PHE A 292 -2.28 -10.13 -8.24
N HIS A 293 -1.48 -11.11 -8.67
CA HIS A 293 -0.08 -10.90 -8.99
C HIS A 293 0.31 -11.56 -10.31
N GLY A 294 1.39 -11.09 -10.94
CA GLY A 294 2.11 -11.86 -11.95
C GLY A 294 3.25 -12.66 -11.30
N ASP A 295 3.58 -13.84 -11.81
CA ASP A 295 4.61 -14.73 -11.22
C ASP A 295 5.97 -14.06 -11.06
N ALA A 296 6.44 -13.37 -12.11
CA ALA A 296 7.73 -12.68 -12.07
C ALA A 296 7.74 -11.47 -11.13
N ALA A 297 6.63 -10.74 -11.04
CA ALA A 297 6.54 -9.55 -10.20
C ALA A 297 6.41 -9.92 -8.72
N PHE A 298 5.61 -10.93 -8.39
CA PHE A 298 5.46 -11.45 -7.03
C PHE A 298 6.81 -11.90 -6.44
N ALA A 299 7.61 -12.60 -7.24
CA ALA A 299 8.92 -13.09 -6.80
C ALA A 299 10.03 -12.01 -6.81
N GLY A 300 9.89 -10.96 -7.62
CA GLY A 300 10.98 -10.01 -7.90
C GLY A 300 10.86 -8.63 -7.26
N GLN A 301 9.65 -8.19 -6.87
CA GLN A 301 9.45 -6.85 -6.30
C GLN A 301 9.54 -6.87 -4.77
N GLY A 302 10.51 -6.14 -4.20
CA GLY A 302 10.72 -6.07 -2.75
C GLY A 302 9.49 -5.59 -1.96
N ILE A 303 8.66 -4.74 -2.55
CA ILE A 303 7.44 -4.23 -1.91
C ILE A 303 6.40 -5.34 -1.64
N VAL A 304 6.47 -6.49 -2.33
CA VAL A 304 5.67 -7.68 -2.01
C VAL A 304 6.05 -8.19 -0.63
N THR A 305 7.35 -8.38 -0.38
CA THR A 305 7.86 -8.85 0.91
C THR A 305 7.53 -7.87 2.02
N GLU A 306 7.72 -6.57 1.78
CA GLU A 306 7.32 -5.52 2.74
C GLU A 306 5.81 -5.60 3.06
N SER A 307 4.95 -5.76 2.05
CA SER A 307 3.50 -5.86 2.25
C SER A 307 3.09 -7.13 2.99
N LEU A 308 3.70 -8.28 2.66
CA LEU A 308 3.47 -9.55 3.35
C LEU A 308 3.83 -9.44 4.84
N GLN A 309 4.96 -8.79 5.16
CA GLN A 309 5.41 -8.59 6.54
C GLN A 309 4.40 -7.82 7.41
N LEU A 310 3.60 -6.93 6.81
CA LEU A 310 2.59 -6.14 7.53
C LEU A 310 1.38 -6.99 8.00
N SER A 311 1.14 -8.14 7.38
CA SER A 311 -0.10 -8.91 7.51
C SER A 311 -0.49 -9.27 8.95
N GLN A 312 0.49 -9.52 9.82
CA GLN A 312 0.31 -9.99 11.20
C GLN A 312 0.72 -8.97 12.27
N LEU A 313 1.06 -7.73 11.89
CA LEU A 313 1.45 -6.68 12.84
C LEU A 313 0.21 -5.93 13.33
N ASP A 314 -0.02 -5.84 14.64
CA ASP A 314 -1.27 -5.34 15.25
C ASP A 314 -1.88 -4.07 14.61
N SER A 315 -1.06 -3.06 14.31
CA SER A 315 -1.51 -1.78 13.74
C SER A 315 -1.68 -1.75 12.23
N PHE A 316 -1.30 -2.86 11.56
CA PHE A 316 -1.41 -3.08 10.11
C PHE A 316 -2.26 -4.32 9.78
N TYR A 317 -2.57 -5.14 10.77
CA TYR A 317 -3.30 -6.40 10.66
C TYR A 317 -4.64 -6.19 9.99
N THR A 318 -4.89 -6.98 8.94
CA THR A 318 -6.13 -6.98 8.15
C THR A 318 -6.88 -8.31 8.18
N GLY A 319 -6.47 -9.24 9.06
CA GLY A 319 -7.05 -10.59 9.15
C GLY A 319 -6.62 -11.53 8.02
N GLY A 320 -5.46 -11.28 7.42
CA GLY A 320 -4.92 -12.06 6.30
C GLY A 320 -5.53 -11.71 4.94
N THR A 321 -4.74 -11.91 3.89
CA THR A 321 -5.09 -11.66 2.48
C THR A 321 -5.20 -12.97 1.70
N VAL A 322 -6.16 -13.06 0.78
CA VAL A 322 -6.16 -14.12 -0.23
C VAL A 322 -5.37 -13.63 -1.45
N HIS A 323 -4.25 -14.29 -1.73
CA HIS A 323 -3.41 -13.98 -2.88
C HIS A 323 -3.66 -14.97 -4.00
N VAL A 324 -3.77 -14.49 -5.24
CA VAL A 324 -3.74 -15.36 -6.43
C VAL A 324 -2.63 -14.88 -7.36
N ILE A 325 -1.62 -15.72 -7.53
CA ILE A 325 -0.54 -15.50 -8.49
C ILE A 325 -1.01 -16.07 -9.82
N LEU A 326 -1.20 -15.21 -10.82
CA LEU A 326 -1.51 -15.63 -12.18
C LEU A 326 -0.21 -16.01 -12.89
N ASN A 327 0.22 -17.24 -12.64
CA ASN A 327 1.51 -17.76 -13.08
C ASN A 327 1.43 -18.30 -14.49
N ASN A 328 1.58 -17.41 -15.46
CA ASN A 328 1.62 -17.78 -16.88
C ASN A 328 3.01 -18.28 -17.33
N GLN A 329 3.91 -18.50 -16.37
CA GLN A 329 5.26 -19.04 -16.54
C GLN A 329 6.20 -18.14 -17.34
N ILE A 330 5.94 -16.83 -17.44
CA ILE A 330 6.80 -15.89 -18.18
C ILE A 330 6.64 -14.42 -17.79
N GLY A 331 7.74 -13.79 -17.38
CA GLY A 331 7.83 -12.34 -17.15
C GLY A 331 8.31 -11.60 -18.39
N PHE A 332 7.39 -11.02 -19.18
CA PHE A 332 7.68 -10.46 -20.50
C PHE A 332 8.33 -11.50 -21.43
N THR A 333 9.66 -11.56 -21.50
CA THR A 333 10.50 -12.52 -22.26
C THR A 333 11.38 -13.40 -21.33
N THR A 334 11.22 -13.28 -20.02
CA THR A 334 12.08 -13.95 -19.02
C THR A 334 11.40 -15.22 -18.51
N ASP A 335 12.06 -16.36 -18.71
CA ASP A 335 11.61 -17.66 -18.19
C ASP A 335 11.70 -17.74 -16.65
N PRO A 336 10.94 -18.63 -16.00
CA PRO A 336 10.89 -18.78 -14.55
C PRO A 336 12.26 -19.02 -13.89
N TYR A 337 13.13 -19.82 -14.51
CA TYR A 337 14.45 -20.15 -13.97
C TYR A 337 15.45 -18.97 -14.06
N ARG A 338 15.05 -17.87 -14.72
CA ARG A 338 15.80 -16.61 -14.78
C ARG A 338 15.14 -15.47 -14.01
N SER A 339 13.90 -15.64 -13.54
CA SER A 339 13.15 -14.60 -12.83
C SER A 339 13.19 -14.74 -11.30
N ARG A 340 13.60 -15.90 -10.77
CA ARG A 340 13.66 -16.18 -9.34
C ARG A 340 14.70 -17.26 -9.00
N SER A 341 15.05 -17.34 -7.72
CA SER A 341 16.00 -18.35 -7.19
C SER A 341 15.32 -19.59 -6.60
N GLY A 342 14.05 -19.47 -6.21
CA GLY A 342 13.24 -20.56 -5.66
C GLY A 342 12.55 -21.42 -6.71
N THR A 343 11.92 -22.52 -6.27
CA THR A 343 11.15 -23.41 -7.14
C THR A 343 9.90 -22.72 -7.65
N TYR A 344 9.11 -22.14 -6.74
CA TYR A 344 7.85 -21.49 -7.07
C TYR A 344 7.97 -19.97 -6.99
N SER A 345 7.12 -19.27 -7.74
CA SER A 345 6.99 -17.81 -7.60
C SER A 345 6.52 -17.43 -6.20
N SER A 346 5.78 -18.32 -5.54
CA SER A 346 5.21 -18.14 -4.20
C SER A 346 6.22 -18.26 -3.05
N ASP A 347 7.46 -18.69 -3.28
CA ASP A 347 8.42 -19.01 -2.20
C ASP A 347 8.71 -17.82 -1.26
N VAL A 348 8.56 -16.58 -1.76
CA VAL A 348 8.67 -15.36 -0.95
C VAL A 348 7.64 -15.32 0.20
N ALA A 349 6.49 -15.98 0.05
CA ALA A 349 5.43 -16.04 1.06
C ALA A 349 5.68 -17.08 2.17
N LEU A 350 6.69 -17.96 2.03
CA LEU A 350 7.04 -18.93 3.07
C LEU A 350 7.40 -18.25 4.40
N MET A 351 7.84 -16.98 4.36
CA MET A 351 8.08 -16.16 5.56
C MET A 351 6.86 -16.01 6.46
N LEU A 352 5.64 -16.10 5.92
CA LEU A 352 4.39 -15.92 6.67
C LEU A 352 3.89 -17.19 7.34
N GLN A 353 4.51 -18.35 7.04
CA GLN A 353 4.00 -19.65 7.47
C GLN A 353 2.50 -19.81 7.14
N CYS A 354 2.14 -19.54 5.88
CA CYS A 354 0.80 -19.71 5.34
C CYS A 354 0.74 -20.87 4.32
N PRO A 355 -0.45 -21.41 4.02
CA PRO A 355 -0.60 -22.42 2.97
C PRO A 355 -0.39 -21.80 1.58
N ILE A 356 0.29 -22.57 0.74
CA ILE A 356 0.44 -22.28 -0.69
C ILE A 356 -0.22 -23.43 -1.46
N LEU A 357 -1.21 -23.10 -2.28
CA LEU A 357 -1.96 -24.04 -3.09
C LEU A 357 -1.60 -23.81 -4.56
N HIS A 358 -0.74 -24.65 -5.12
CA HIS A 358 -0.44 -24.65 -6.55
C HIS A 358 -1.53 -25.40 -7.29
N VAL A 359 -2.04 -24.80 -8.37
CA VAL A 359 -3.14 -25.38 -9.14
C VAL A 359 -2.86 -25.29 -10.63
N ASN A 360 -3.14 -26.40 -11.32
CA ASN A 360 -3.10 -26.45 -12.77
C ASN A 360 -4.25 -25.62 -13.38
N GLY A 361 -3.89 -24.61 -14.18
CA GLY A 361 -4.84 -23.71 -14.83
C GLY A 361 -5.72 -24.36 -15.91
N ASP A 362 -5.44 -25.60 -16.32
CA ASP A 362 -6.33 -26.40 -17.18
C ASP A 362 -7.38 -27.20 -16.39
N ASP A 363 -7.44 -27.08 -15.05
CA ASP A 363 -8.45 -27.70 -14.18
C ASP A 363 -9.29 -26.64 -13.42
N PRO A 364 -10.44 -26.24 -13.97
CA PRO A 364 -11.34 -25.27 -13.33
C PRO A 364 -11.96 -25.76 -12.01
N GLU A 365 -12.22 -27.07 -11.88
CA GLU A 365 -12.81 -27.64 -10.67
C GLU A 365 -11.80 -27.65 -9.51
N ALA A 366 -10.52 -27.94 -9.81
CA ALA A 366 -9.42 -27.80 -8.86
C ALA A 366 -9.17 -26.34 -8.45
N THR A 367 -9.20 -25.41 -9.41
CA THR A 367 -9.06 -23.97 -9.14
C THR A 367 -10.13 -23.46 -8.20
N HIS A 368 -11.38 -23.86 -8.43
CA HIS A 368 -12.49 -23.56 -7.52
C HIS A 368 -12.22 -24.11 -6.11
N ARG A 369 -11.79 -25.36 -5.99
CA ARG A 369 -11.52 -25.98 -4.68
C ARG A 369 -10.41 -25.26 -3.91
N ALA A 370 -9.30 -24.95 -4.57
CA ALA A 370 -8.18 -24.27 -3.93
C ALA A 370 -8.55 -22.85 -3.48
N CYS A 371 -9.27 -22.10 -4.31
CA CYS A 371 -9.73 -20.75 -3.95
C CYS A 371 -10.75 -20.76 -2.80
N ALA A 372 -11.67 -21.73 -2.79
CA ALA A 372 -12.61 -21.89 -1.67
C ALA A 372 -11.86 -22.23 -0.37
N LEU A 373 -10.89 -23.15 -0.44
CA LEU A 373 -10.04 -23.51 0.70
C LEU A 373 -9.22 -22.34 1.22
N ALA A 374 -8.67 -21.50 0.33
CA ALA A 374 -7.91 -20.31 0.71
C ALA A 374 -8.77 -19.29 1.47
N VAL A 375 -10.02 -19.06 1.03
CA VAL A 375 -10.97 -18.19 1.76
C VAL A 375 -11.35 -18.82 3.11
N GLU A 376 -11.62 -20.12 3.16
CA GLU A 376 -11.97 -20.82 4.41
C GLU A 376 -10.81 -20.74 5.42
N TYR A 377 -9.58 -20.98 4.97
CA TYR A 377 -8.37 -20.85 5.78
C TYR A 377 -8.22 -19.41 6.32
N ARG A 378 -8.31 -18.41 5.44
CA ARG A 378 -8.21 -16.99 5.84
C ARG A 378 -9.27 -16.65 6.87
N GLN A 379 -10.52 -17.08 6.67
CA GLN A 379 -11.60 -16.80 7.60
C GLN A 379 -11.40 -17.49 8.96
N ARG A 380 -10.85 -18.70 8.97
CA ARG A 380 -10.64 -19.49 10.17
C ARG A 380 -9.43 -19.02 10.99
N PHE A 381 -8.30 -18.78 10.34
CA PHE A 381 -7.02 -18.52 11.00
C PHE A 381 -6.54 -17.08 10.90
N LYS A 382 -7.22 -16.24 10.10
CA LYS A 382 -6.89 -14.82 9.92
C LYS A 382 -5.46 -14.56 9.46
N LYS A 383 -4.94 -15.50 8.68
CA LYS A 383 -3.63 -15.45 8.02
C LYS A 383 -3.82 -15.50 6.52
N ASP A 384 -2.81 -15.00 5.83
CA ASP A 384 -2.75 -14.98 4.37
C ASP A 384 -2.83 -16.41 3.81
N ALA A 385 -3.34 -16.55 2.60
CA ALA A 385 -3.38 -17.81 1.87
C ALA A 385 -3.03 -17.56 0.40
N ILE A 386 -2.12 -18.36 -0.15
CA ILE A 386 -1.64 -18.18 -1.53
C ILE A 386 -2.24 -19.25 -2.44
N VAL A 387 -2.77 -18.83 -3.58
CA VAL A 387 -3.11 -19.71 -4.70
C VAL A 387 -2.17 -19.39 -5.87
N ASP A 388 -1.28 -20.31 -6.20
CA ASP A 388 -0.41 -20.22 -7.38
C ASP A 388 -1.11 -20.87 -8.57
N LEU A 389 -1.78 -20.05 -9.38
CA LEU A 389 -2.57 -20.50 -10.52
C LEU A 389 -1.66 -20.61 -11.76
N ILE A 390 -1.17 -21.83 -12.01
CA ILE A 390 -0.19 -22.11 -13.05
C ILE A 390 -0.90 -22.30 -14.39
N ALA A 391 -0.83 -21.28 -15.23
CA ALA A 391 -1.49 -21.18 -16.53
C ALA A 391 -0.45 -20.97 -17.65
N TYR A 392 -0.86 -20.35 -18.75
CA TYR A 392 0.02 -19.89 -19.82
C TYR A 392 -0.49 -18.60 -20.45
N ARG A 393 0.33 -17.96 -21.30
CA ARG A 393 -0.05 -16.76 -22.05
C ARG A 393 -0.07 -17.06 -23.54
N LYS A 394 -1.26 -17.02 -24.17
CA LYS A 394 -1.45 -17.40 -25.58
C LYS A 394 -0.69 -16.50 -26.56
N PHE A 395 -0.69 -15.20 -26.32
CA PHE A 395 -0.01 -14.19 -27.13
C PHE A 395 1.30 -13.72 -26.47
N GLY A 396 2.01 -12.76 -27.09
CA GLY A 396 3.17 -12.08 -26.50
C GLY A 396 2.83 -11.32 -25.22
N HIS A 397 3.78 -10.54 -24.68
CA HIS A 397 3.51 -9.80 -23.43
C HIS A 397 2.29 -8.89 -23.55
N ASN A 398 2.21 -8.23 -24.70
CA ASN A 398 1.02 -7.63 -25.26
C ASN A 398 0.71 -8.30 -26.62
N GLU A 399 -0.47 -8.04 -27.17
CA GLU A 399 -0.97 -8.81 -28.32
C GLU A 399 -0.35 -8.47 -29.67
N VAL A 400 0.51 -7.45 -29.74
CA VAL A 400 1.30 -7.10 -30.93
C VAL A 400 2.77 -7.52 -30.83
N ASP A 401 3.16 -8.18 -29.74
CA ASP A 401 4.51 -8.69 -29.49
C ASP A 401 4.64 -10.14 -29.99
N GLU A 402 5.76 -10.50 -30.64
CA GLU A 402 6.03 -11.87 -31.14
C GLU A 402 6.91 -12.65 -30.16
N PRO A 403 6.33 -13.54 -29.34
CA PRO A 403 7.07 -14.22 -28.29
C PRO A 403 7.97 -15.36 -28.78
N ALA A 404 7.76 -15.87 -30.00
CA ALA A 404 8.59 -16.95 -30.53
C ALA A 404 10.06 -16.52 -30.73
N PHE A 405 10.37 -15.23 -30.72
CA PHE A 405 11.75 -14.74 -30.75
C PHE A 405 12.56 -15.16 -29.52
N THR A 406 11.91 -15.41 -28.38
CA THR A 406 12.60 -15.74 -27.12
C THR A 406 12.11 -17.05 -26.49
N GLN A 407 10.84 -17.44 -26.68
CA GLN A 407 10.28 -18.71 -26.18
C GLN A 407 9.68 -19.59 -27.31
N PRO A 408 10.44 -19.96 -28.36
CA PRO A 408 9.90 -20.68 -29.51
C PRO A 408 9.27 -22.02 -29.12
N THR A 409 9.93 -22.80 -28.26
CA THR A 409 9.42 -24.12 -27.84
C THR A 409 8.19 -24.03 -26.95
N MET A 410 8.08 -22.99 -26.11
CA MET A 410 6.86 -22.76 -25.31
C MET A 410 5.68 -22.49 -26.21
N TYR A 411 5.86 -21.56 -27.16
CA TYR A 411 4.79 -21.10 -28.04
C TYR A 411 4.43 -22.12 -29.11
N GLU A 412 5.33 -23.04 -29.48
CA GLU A 412 4.97 -24.20 -30.29
C GLU A 412 3.93 -25.08 -29.59
N VAL A 413 4.12 -25.39 -28.30
CA VAL A 413 3.14 -26.19 -27.53
C VAL A 413 1.83 -25.40 -27.37
N ILE A 414 1.91 -24.11 -27.06
CA ILE A 414 0.73 -23.22 -26.91
C ILE A 414 -0.10 -23.18 -28.21
N ARG A 415 0.53 -23.03 -29.37
CA ARG A 415 -0.17 -22.93 -30.67
C ARG A 415 -0.90 -24.24 -31.06
N LYS A 416 -0.46 -25.40 -30.59
CA LYS A 416 -1.05 -26.71 -30.91
C LYS A 416 -2.16 -27.15 -29.95
N ARG A 417 -2.33 -26.49 -28.80
CA ARG A 417 -3.31 -26.90 -27.78
C ARG A 417 -4.67 -26.21 -27.96
N LYS A 418 -5.70 -26.90 -27.48
CA LYS A 418 -7.02 -26.34 -27.20
C LYS A 418 -6.98 -25.46 -25.95
N SER A 419 -7.87 -24.47 -25.87
CA SER A 419 -8.00 -23.64 -24.67
C SER A 419 -8.55 -24.44 -23.48
N CYS A 420 -8.37 -23.91 -22.27
CA CYS A 420 -8.93 -24.48 -21.05
C CYS A 420 -10.47 -24.63 -21.15
N ALA A 421 -11.16 -23.61 -21.68
CA ALA A 421 -12.61 -23.64 -21.86
C ALA A 421 -13.05 -24.78 -22.80
N GLU A 422 -12.35 -24.98 -23.92
CA GLU A 422 -12.69 -26.06 -24.87
C GLU A 422 -12.41 -27.45 -24.27
N LYS A 423 -11.27 -27.63 -23.59
CA LYS A 423 -10.95 -28.88 -22.89
C LYS A 423 -12.02 -29.21 -21.83
N TYR A 424 -12.41 -28.22 -21.04
CA TYR A 424 -13.42 -28.40 -20.00
C TYR A 424 -14.81 -28.68 -20.59
N ALA A 425 -15.19 -28.04 -21.70
CA ALA A 425 -16.43 -28.34 -22.40
C ALA A 425 -16.51 -29.80 -22.85
N LEU A 426 -15.41 -30.34 -23.40
CA LEU A 426 -15.31 -31.74 -23.82
C LEU A 426 -15.37 -32.70 -22.64
N LEU A 427 -14.73 -32.36 -21.51
CA LEU A 427 -14.81 -33.13 -20.27
C LEU A 427 -16.24 -33.17 -19.72
N LEU A 428 -16.95 -32.03 -19.72
CA LEU A 428 -18.34 -31.98 -19.29
C LEU A 428 -19.24 -32.81 -20.21
N GLN A 429 -18.97 -32.80 -21.52
CA GLN A 429 -19.69 -33.61 -22.48
C GLN A 429 -19.49 -35.12 -22.22
N SER A 430 -18.26 -35.57 -21.93
CA SER A 430 -17.99 -36.98 -21.61
C SER A 430 -18.65 -37.40 -20.29
N LYS A 431 -18.86 -36.47 -19.35
CA LYS A 431 -19.64 -36.66 -18.13
C LYS A 431 -21.17 -36.54 -18.32
N GLY A 432 -21.65 -36.36 -19.56
CA GLY A 432 -23.09 -36.26 -19.87
C GLY A 432 -23.73 -34.89 -19.61
N VAL A 433 -22.95 -33.86 -19.30
CA VAL A 433 -23.43 -32.47 -19.12
C VAL A 433 -23.54 -31.79 -20.49
N ARG A 434 -24.67 -31.11 -20.75
CA ARG A 434 -24.97 -30.47 -22.05
C ARG A 434 -24.15 -29.18 -22.27
N SER A 435 -22.87 -29.31 -22.60
CA SER A 435 -21.93 -28.19 -22.79
C SER A 435 -21.79 -27.68 -24.25
N ARG A 436 -22.10 -28.50 -25.25
CA ARG A 436 -21.81 -28.25 -26.69
C ARG A 436 -22.25 -26.88 -27.21
N HIS A 437 -23.41 -26.39 -26.78
CA HIS A 437 -24.01 -25.16 -27.30
C HIS A 437 -23.72 -23.91 -26.46
N VAL A 438 -22.95 -24.03 -25.37
CA VAL A 438 -22.66 -22.89 -24.47
C VAL A 438 -21.93 -21.78 -25.23
N ARG A 439 -20.85 -22.12 -25.95
CA ARG A 439 -20.08 -21.14 -26.73
C ARG A 439 -20.90 -20.51 -27.85
N GLU A 440 -21.61 -21.31 -28.65
CA GLU A 440 -22.44 -20.80 -29.75
C GLU A 440 -23.49 -19.78 -29.26
N LYS A 441 -24.18 -20.11 -28.15
CA LYS A 441 -25.20 -19.23 -27.55
C LYS A 441 -24.60 -17.94 -27.00
N LEU A 442 -23.51 -18.04 -26.25
CA LEU A 442 -22.84 -16.88 -25.67
C LEU A 442 -22.23 -15.99 -26.75
N ASN A 443 -21.61 -16.57 -27.78
CA ASN A 443 -20.97 -15.84 -28.86
C ASN A 443 -21.96 -14.92 -29.59
N LYS A 444 -23.15 -15.43 -29.94
CA LYS A 444 -24.18 -14.61 -30.58
C LYS A 444 -24.66 -13.47 -29.67
N LYS A 445 -24.95 -13.77 -28.40
CA LYS A 445 -25.53 -12.80 -27.45
C LYS A 445 -24.51 -11.73 -27.05
N LEU A 446 -23.30 -12.13 -26.67
CA LEU A 446 -22.28 -11.23 -26.14
C LEU A 446 -21.71 -10.32 -27.23
N ASN A 447 -21.42 -10.83 -28.43
CA ASN A 447 -20.98 -9.96 -29.53
C ASN A 447 -22.03 -8.91 -29.90
N ALA A 448 -23.31 -9.28 -29.96
CA ALA A 448 -24.37 -8.31 -30.24
C ALA A 448 -24.47 -7.21 -29.16
N PHE A 449 -24.30 -7.59 -27.89
CA PHE A 449 -24.26 -6.64 -26.77
C PHE A 449 -23.02 -5.73 -26.82
N LEU A 450 -21.82 -6.29 -27.01
CA LEU A 450 -20.57 -5.51 -27.08
C LEU A 450 -20.56 -4.57 -28.29
N GLU A 451 -21.11 -4.98 -29.43
CA GLU A 451 -21.28 -4.12 -30.60
C GLU A 451 -22.18 -2.92 -30.31
N ALA A 452 -23.32 -3.15 -29.63
CA ALA A 452 -24.23 -2.07 -29.23
C ALA A 452 -23.55 -1.09 -28.26
N GLU A 453 -22.83 -1.59 -27.25
CA GLU A 453 -22.08 -0.76 -26.30
C GLU A 453 -20.92 0.00 -26.97
N LEU A 454 -20.26 -0.60 -27.96
CA LEU A 454 -19.22 0.06 -28.76
C LEU A 454 -19.80 1.23 -29.57
N ASN A 455 -21.00 1.09 -30.12
CA ASN A 455 -21.67 2.18 -30.83
C ASN A 455 -22.08 3.32 -29.88
N GLU A 456 -22.44 3.01 -28.63
CA GLU A 456 -22.80 4.02 -27.63
C GLU A 456 -21.58 4.67 -26.95
N SER A 457 -20.38 4.12 -27.12
CA SER A 457 -19.14 4.62 -26.48
C SER A 457 -18.76 6.06 -26.85
N GLU A 458 -19.15 6.53 -28.03
CA GLU A 458 -18.85 7.90 -28.51
C GLU A 458 -19.70 8.96 -27.82
N LYS A 459 -20.83 8.55 -27.24
CA LYS A 459 -21.75 9.43 -26.50
C LYS A 459 -21.52 9.36 -24.99
N PHE A 460 -20.56 8.53 -24.54
CA PHE A 460 -20.29 8.37 -23.12
C PHE A 460 -19.70 9.65 -22.54
N VAL A 461 -20.25 10.10 -21.42
CA VAL A 461 -19.72 11.20 -20.62
C VAL A 461 -19.49 10.67 -19.20
N PRO A 462 -18.28 10.84 -18.62
CA PRO A 462 -18.01 10.47 -17.24
C PRO A 462 -18.95 11.16 -16.24
N ASP A 463 -19.30 10.47 -15.15
CA ASP A 463 -19.97 11.10 -14.01
C ASP A 463 -18.94 11.86 -13.16
N PRO A 464 -18.97 13.21 -13.11
CA PRO A 464 -17.99 13.99 -12.35
C PRO A 464 -18.08 13.76 -10.84
N LYS A 465 -19.19 13.20 -10.33
CA LYS A 465 -19.39 12.96 -8.90
C LYS A 465 -18.90 11.59 -8.43
N TRP A 466 -18.58 10.67 -9.35
CA TRP A 466 -18.22 9.29 -9.01
C TRP A 466 -17.07 9.21 -7.99
N ASN A 467 -16.09 10.11 -8.08
CA ASN A 467 -14.94 10.15 -7.18
C ASN A 467 -15.26 10.62 -5.75
N PHE A 468 -16.37 11.34 -5.57
CA PHE A 468 -16.82 11.92 -4.30
C PHE A 468 -18.01 11.16 -3.68
N ASN A 469 -18.34 9.97 -4.18
CA ASN A 469 -19.40 9.14 -3.59
C ASN A 469 -18.99 8.52 -2.23
N GLY A 470 -19.97 7.98 -1.50
CA GLY A 470 -19.74 7.28 -0.23
C GLY A 470 -19.32 8.24 0.89
N ARG A 471 -18.18 7.98 1.54
CA ARG A 471 -17.67 8.82 2.65
C ARG A 471 -17.15 10.19 2.21
N TRP A 472 -17.04 10.43 0.90
CA TRP A 472 -16.44 11.65 0.32
C TRP A 472 -17.46 12.68 -0.16
N THR A 473 -18.76 12.51 0.12
CA THR A 473 -19.84 13.34 -0.43
C THR A 473 -19.81 14.79 0.01
N SER A 474 -19.12 15.11 1.11
CA SER A 474 -18.89 16.48 1.59
C SER A 474 -17.66 17.17 0.97
N MET A 475 -16.89 16.47 0.14
CA MET A 475 -15.66 16.97 -0.47
C MET A 475 -15.90 17.42 -1.91
N ALA A 476 -15.06 18.34 -2.38
CA ALA A 476 -15.05 18.80 -3.76
C ALA A 476 -13.61 18.93 -4.29
N GLN A 477 -13.44 19.13 -5.61
CA GLN A 477 -12.15 19.54 -6.16
C GLN A 477 -11.74 20.90 -5.61
N ALA A 478 -10.45 21.05 -5.27
CA ALA A 478 -9.90 22.31 -4.77
C ALA A 478 -10.15 23.45 -5.79
N GLN A 479 -10.59 24.60 -5.28
CA GLN A 479 -10.73 25.83 -6.07
C GLN A 479 -9.64 26.85 -5.75
N ASP A 480 -9.08 26.78 -4.54
CA ASP A 480 -7.97 27.59 -4.07
C ASP A 480 -7.26 26.87 -2.92
N MET A 481 -5.93 26.73 -2.98
CA MET A 481 -5.12 26.18 -1.89
C MET A 481 -4.35 27.24 -1.10
N ILE A 482 -4.28 28.49 -1.55
CA ILE A 482 -3.62 29.59 -0.81
C ILE A 482 -4.62 30.30 0.11
N GLY A 483 -5.92 30.16 -0.17
CA GLY A 483 -7.01 30.76 0.61
C GLY A 483 -6.87 30.57 2.13
N VAL A 484 -7.12 31.67 2.85
CA VAL A 484 -7.04 31.74 4.31
C VAL A 484 -8.22 31.00 4.93
N ILE A 485 -7.92 30.13 5.89
CA ILE A 485 -8.91 29.40 6.69
C ILE A 485 -8.56 29.63 8.14
N ASP A 486 -9.53 30.10 8.93
CA ASP A 486 -9.39 30.16 10.39
C ASP A 486 -9.20 28.74 10.92
N THR A 487 -8.03 28.51 11.49
CA THR A 487 -7.65 27.22 12.07
C THR A 487 -7.36 27.36 13.56
N GLY A 488 -7.63 28.54 14.13
CA GLY A 488 -7.48 28.82 15.55
C GLY A 488 -8.45 28.02 16.42
N VAL A 489 -8.10 27.88 17.69
CA VAL A 489 -8.89 27.16 18.69
C VAL A 489 -8.92 27.97 19.98
N ASP A 490 -10.03 27.89 20.71
CA ASP A 490 -10.15 28.54 22.02
C ASP A 490 -8.94 28.22 22.93
N ALA A 491 -8.33 29.26 23.49
CA ALA A 491 -7.11 29.13 24.27
C ALA A 491 -7.30 28.28 25.54
N ASN A 492 -8.50 28.27 26.15
CA ASN A 492 -8.76 27.43 27.32
C ASN A 492 -8.86 25.95 26.92
N LEU A 493 -9.48 25.66 25.77
CA LEU A 493 -9.48 24.32 25.21
C LEU A 493 -8.05 23.85 24.88
N LEU A 494 -7.22 24.71 24.27
CA LEU A 494 -5.80 24.39 24.01
C LEU A 494 -5.03 24.11 25.29
N LYS A 495 -5.22 24.91 26.35
CA LYS A 495 -4.65 24.64 27.68
C LYS A 495 -5.09 23.28 28.21
N LYS A 496 -6.40 22.98 28.14
CA LYS A 496 -6.94 21.70 28.56
C LYS A 496 -6.29 20.53 27.81
N ILE A 497 -6.22 20.60 26.48
CA ILE A 497 -5.57 19.59 25.64
C ILE A 497 -4.09 19.43 25.99
N GLY A 498 -3.36 20.54 26.15
CA GLY A 498 -1.95 20.53 26.54
C GLY A 498 -1.71 19.77 27.84
N LEU A 499 -2.58 19.97 28.85
CA LEU A 499 -2.52 19.22 30.11
C LEU A 499 -2.91 17.74 29.94
N ILE A 500 -3.97 17.43 29.19
CA ILE A 500 -4.38 16.06 28.89
C ILE A 500 -3.23 15.29 28.24
N SER A 501 -2.51 15.90 27.30
CA SER A 501 -1.44 15.25 26.51
C SER A 501 -0.29 14.66 27.32
N VAL A 502 -0.17 15.03 28.61
CA VAL A 502 0.88 14.55 29.53
C VAL A 502 0.30 14.05 30.86
N THR A 503 -1.01 13.84 30.93
CA THR A 503 -1.68 13.29 32.10
C THR A 503 -1.78 11.78 31.97
N VAL A 504 -1.37 11.07 33.01
CA VAL A 504 -1.48 9.61 33.12
C VAL A 504 -2.20 9.26 34.43
N PRO A 505 -2.83 8.08 34.53
CA PRO A 505 -3.38 7.58 35.78
C PRO A 505 -2.31 7.47 36.89
N ASP A 506 -2.72 7.63 38.14
CA ASP A 506 -1.81 7.67 39.30
C ASP A 506 -1.02 6.36 39.50
N ASP A 507 -1.53 5.23 39.01
CA ASP A 507 -0.90 3.91 39.08
C ASP A 507 0.14 3.68 37.97
N VAL A 508 0.17 4.52 36.92
CA VAL A 508 1.14 4.41 35.82
C VAL A 508 2.48 5.01 36.25
N LYS A 509 3.50 4.16 36.42
CA LYS A 509 4.85 4.61 36.78
C LYS A 509 5.64 5.06 35.57
N VAL A 510 5.62 6.36 35.27
CA VAL A 510 6.41 6.95 34.19
C VAL A 510 7.88 7.12 34.60
N HIS A 511 8.80 7.00 33.63
CA HIS A 511 10.24 7.21 33.87
C HIS A 511 10.53 8.59 34.53
N PRO A 512 11.30 8.66 35.63
CA PRO A 512 11.49 9.91 36.40
C PRO A 512 12.01 11.09 35.58
N ARG A 513 12.88 10.83 34.59
CA ARG A 513 13.37 11.88 33.68
C ARG A 513 12.23 12.50 32.87
N LEU A 514 11.27 11.71 32.36
CA LEU A 514 10.14 12.23 31.59
C LEU A 514 9.18 13.03 32.46
N VAL A 515 8.94 12.57 33.70
CA VAL A 515 8.17 13.34 34.69
C VAL A 515 8.77 14.73 34.87
N LYS A 516 10.10 14.80 35.06
CA LYS A 516 10.81 16.07 35.29
C LYS A 516 10.95 16.94 34.04
N SER A 517 11.31 16.38 32.88
CA SER A 517 11.74 17.15 31.72
C SER A 517 10.72 17.30 30.60
N HIS A 518 9.67 16.46 30.57
CA HIS A 518 8.63 16.51 29.56
C HIS A 518 7.27 16.87 30.15
N ILE A 519 6.81 16.12 31.16
CA ILE A 519 5.50 16.33 31.79
C ILE A 519 5.48 17.65 32.56
N ALA A 520 6.42 17.86 33.49
CA ALA A 520 6.48 19.10 34.26
C ALA A 520 6.75 20.32 33.37
N ALA A 521 7.64 20.19 32.37
CA ALA A 521 7.93 21.26 31.41
C ALA A 521 6.68 21.64 30.59
N ARG A 522 5.94 20.67 30.04
CA ARG A 522 4.70 20.96 29.31
C ARG A 522 3.64 21.59 30.19
N ARG A 523 3.47 21.12 31.43
CA ARG A 523 2.53 21.74 32.39
C ARG A 523 2.88 23.21 32.65
N GLN A 524 4.17 23.52 32.81
CA GLN A 524 4.63 24.89 33.00
C GLN A 524 4.39 25.74 31.74
N MET A 525 4.81 25.27 30.56
CA MET A 525 4.60 25.97 29.29
C MET A 525 3.12 26.26 29.01
N VAL A 526 2.23 25.31 29.34
CA VAL A 526 0.78 25.46 29.18
C VAL A 526 0.19 26.45 30.20
N ALA A 527 0.72 26.48 31.42
CA ALA A 527 0.30 27.43 32.44
C ALA A 527 0.68 28.87 32.07
N ASP A 528 1.93 29.07 31.64
CA ASP A 528 2.47 30.37 31.24
C ASP A 528 1.85 30.86 29.93
N GLY A 529 1.80 29.99 28.91
CA GLY A 529 1.08 30.23 27.65
C GLY A 529 1.86 31.01 26.58
N ASP A 530 3.08 31.47 26.85
CA ASP A 530 3.83 32.36 25.94
C ASP A 530 4.99 31.68 25.19
N ALA A 531 5.46 30.52 25.66
CA ALA A 531 6.65 29.85 25.14
C ALA A 531 6.41 28.35 24.92
N LEU A 532 5.42 28.02 24.10
CA LEU A 532 5.09 26.65 23.73
C LEU A 532 6.08 26.10 22.71
N ASP A 533 6.61 24.90 22.97
CA ASP A 533 7.50 24.19 22.05
C ASP A 533 6.75 23.44 20.93
N TRP A 534 7.53 22.89 19.98
CA TRP A 534 7.01 22.21 18.80
C TRP A 534 6.09 21.03 19.13
N ALA A 535 6.51 20.18 20.07
CA ALA A 535 5.75 18.98 20.44
C ALA A 535 4.48 19.32 21.23
N THR A 536 4.45 20.45 21.94
CA THR A 536 3.25 20.93 22.62
C THR A 536 2.23 21.48 21.63
N ALA A 537 2.66 22.26 20.63
CA ALA A 537 1.78 22.71 19.55
C ALA A 537 1.26 21.53 18.69
N GLU A 538 2.09 20.51 18.43
CA GLU A 538 1.67 19.26 17.76
C GLU A 538 0.55 18.54 18.56
N ALA A 539 0.75 18.36 19.86
CA ALA A 539 -0.24 17.72 20.74
C ALA A 539 -1.56 18.52 20.79
N MET A 540 -1.47 19.86 20.78
CA MET A 540 -2.62 20.75 20.71
C MET A 540 -3.37 20.65 19.37
N ALA A 541 -2.65 20.54 18.24
CA ALA A 541 -3.27 20.37 16.93
C ALA A 541 -4.00 19.01 16.83
N ILE A 542 -3.33 17.94 17.24
CA ILE A 542 -3.91 16.59 17.25
C ILE A 542 -5.11 16.54 18.20
N GLY A 543 -4.95 16.99 19.44
CA GLY A 543 -6.02 16.94 20.44
C GLY A 543 -7.23 17.80 20.10
N SER A 544 -7.03 18.95 19.44
CA SER A 544 -8.15 19.78 18.97
C SER A 544 -8.87 19.14 17.78
N LEU A 545 -8.16 18.46 16.87
CA LEU A 545 -8.79 17.70 15.79
C LEU A 545 -9.60 16.51 16.32
N LEU A 546 -9.10 15.81 17.33
CA LEU A 546 -9.85 14.75 18.02
C LEU A 546 -11.13 15.32 18.64
N HIS A 547 -11.03 16.47 19.32
CA HIS A 547 -12.17 17.19 19.88
C HIS A 547 -13.19 17.60 18.81
N ASP A 548 -12.72 18.01 17.63
CA ASP A 548 -13.55 18.36 16.48
C ASP A 548 -14.15 17.13 15.75
N GLY A 549 -13.84 15.91 16.21
CA GLY A 549 -14.38 14.65 15.67
C GLY A 549 -13.55 14.00 14.55
N TYR A 550 -12.36 14.52 14.25
CA TYR A 550 -11.46 13.93 13.26
C TYR A 550 -10.57 12.86 13.90
N ASN A 551 -10.45 11.70 13.27
CA ASN A 551 -9.46 10.71 13.70
C ASN A 551 -8.07 11.17 13.28
N VAL A 552 -7.04 10.77 14.04
CA VAL A 552 -5.65 11.03 13.70
C VAL A 552 -4.89 9.71 13.73
N ARG A 553 -4.16 9.41 12.66
CA ARG A 553 -3.24 8.27 12.60
C ARG A 553 -1.84 8.80 12.32
N LEU A 554 -0.92 8.57 13.24
CA LEU A 554 0.49 8.94 13.13
C LEU A 554 1.31 7.66 13.08
N ALA A 555 1.85 7.33 11.91
CA ALA A 555 2.58 6.09 11.68
C ALA A 555 4.01 6.37 11.20
N GLY A 556 4.95 5.52 11.61
CA GLY A 556 6.35 5.61 11.22
C GLY A 556 7.24 4.94 12.25
N GLN A 557 8.54 4.95 11.99
CA GLN A 557 9.51 4.33 12.90
C GLN A 557 9.62 5.18 14.18
N ASP A 558 9.41 4.55 15.34
CA ASP A 558 9.54 5.16 16.68
C ASP A 558 8.64 6.39 16.97
N VAL A 559 7.60 6.65 16.17
CA VAL A 559 6.77 7.87 16.24
C VAL A 559 6.06 8.08 17.57
N GLN A 560 5.76 6.99 18.31
CA GLN A 560 5.16 7.06 19.65
C GLN A 560 6.02 7.89 20.62
N ARG A 561 7.34 7.66 20.60
CA ARG A 561 8.31 8.46 21.36
C ARG A 561 8.74 9.71 20.59
N GLY A 562 8.83 9.58 19.27
CA GLY A 562 9.55 10.45 18.36
C GLY A 562 11.04 10.09 18.30
N THR A 563 11.62 10.12 17.09
CA THR A 563 13.05 9.87 16.85
C THR A 563 13.92 10.68 17.79
N PHE A 564 13.61 11.97 17.95
CA PHE A 564 14.37 12.91 18.77
C PHE A 564 13.93 12.92 20.24
N SER A 565 13.10 11.96 20.68
CA SER A 565 12.52 11.88 22.04
C SER A 565 11.81 13.17 22.46
N GLN A 566 11.05 13.75 21.54
CA GLN A 566 10.35 15.02 21.72
C GLN A 566 8.85 14.84 22.00
N ARG A 567 8.24 13.80 21.42
CA ARG A 567 6.79 13.70 21.28
C ARG A 567 6.13 13.06 22.48
N HIS A 568 6.56 11.84 22.81
CA HIS A 568 5.98 11.02 23.88
C HIS A 568 4.45 10.94 23.81
N ALA A 569 3.91 10.73 22.60
CA ALA A 569 2.48 10.48 22.38
C ALA A 569 2.00 9.25 23.15
N THR A 570 2.91 8.29 23.38
CA THR A 570 2.69 7.13 24.24
C THR A 570 3.79 7.08 25.31
N LEU A 571 3.38 6.80 26.54
CA LEU A 571 4.22 6.63 27.72
C LEU A 571 4.19 5.16 28.16
N THR A 572 5.33 4.63 28.59
CA THR A 572 5.45 3.23 29.03
C THR A 572 5.61 3.15 30.53
N ASP A 573 4.76 2.36 31.19
CA ASP A 573 4.88 2.04 32.61
C ASP A 573 6.17 1.24 32.85
N GLN A 574 7.04 1.77 33.72
CA GLN A 574 8.34 1.20 34.04
C GLN A 574 8.27 -0.09 34.87
N THR A 575 7.08 -0.56 35.24
CA THR A 575 6.90 -1.78 36.04
C THR A 575 6.35 -2.97 35.27
N ASN A 576 5.71 -2.74 34.12
CA ASN A 576 4.96 -3.79 33.41
C ASN A 576 4.90 -3.59 31.89
N ASP A 577 5.60 -2.60 31.34
CA ASP A 577 5.68 -2.24 29.92
C ASP A 577 4.34 -1.86 29.26
N LYS A 578 3.26 -1.71 30.02
CA LYS A 578 1.98 -1.23 29.48
C LYS A 578 2.14 0.18 28.94
N GLN A 579 1.58 0.36 27.75
CA GLN A 579 1.58 1.63 27.05
C GLN A 579 0.33 2.43 27.39
N TYR A 580 0.51 3.73 27.60
CA TYR A 580 -0.57 4.68 27.84
C TYR A 580 -0.44 5.86 26.88
N THR A 581 -1.50 6.15 26.15
CA THR A 581 -1.57 7.24 25.15
C THR A 581 -2.51 8.33 25.66
N PRO A 582 -1.99 9.43 26.25
CA PRO A 582 -2.83 10.42 26.95
C PRO A 582 -3.90 11.09 26.10
N LEU A 583 -3.63 11.30 24.79
CA LEU A 583 -4.61 11.88 23.86
C LEU A 583 -5.75 10.92 23.49
N CYS A 584 -5.70 9.63 23.87
CA CYS A 584 -6.86 8.73 23.80
C CYS A 584 -7.82 8.93 25.00
N SER A 585 -7.97 10.18 25.47
CA SER A 585 -8.81 10.54 26.61
C SER A 585 -10.26 10.72 26.16
N PRO A 586 -11.26 10.18 26.91
CA PRO A 586 -12.67 10.41 26.61
C PRO A 586 -13.07 11.89 26.73
N GLU A 587 -12.26 12.73 27.38
CA GLU A 587 -12.48 14.18 27.43
C GLU A 587 -12.30 14.89 26.08
N LEU A 588 -11.69 14.22 25.09
CA LEU A 588 -11.51 14.72 23.73
C LEU A 588 -12.56 14.16 22.75
N GLY A 589 -13.58 13.44 23.24
CA GLY A 589 -14.66 12.88 22.41
C GLY A 589 -14.37 11.46 21.90
N ASP A 590 -15.16 11.03 20.91
CA ASP A 590 -15.18 9.65 20.44
C ASP A 590 -14.14 9.34 19.36
N ALA A 591 -13.57 10.38 18.73
CA ALA A 591 -12.55 10.25 17.69
C ALA A 591 -11.32 9.51 18.19
N LYS A 592 -10.63 8.81 17.28
CA LYS A 592 -9.55 7.90 17.61
C LYS A 592 -8.19 8.46 17.23
N PHE A 593 -7.23 8.32 18.14
CA PHE A 593 -5.83 8.59 17.90
C PHE A 593 -5.04 7.28 17.84
N TYR A 594 -4.32 7.08 16.74
CA TYR A 594 -3.49 5.91 16.50
C TYR A 594 -2.02 6.31 16.31
N PRO A 595 -1.22 6.41 17.38
CA PRO A 595 0.23 6.52 17.27
C PRO A 595 0.84 5.12 17.08
N VAL A 596 1.38 4.87 15.89
CA VAL A 596 1.76 3.55 15.40
C VAL A 596 3.26 3.50 15.09
N ASN A 597 4.02 2.79 15.92
CA ASN A 597 5.38 2.41 15.53
C ASN A 597 5.31 1.40 14.39
N SER A 598 5.86 1.76 13.23
CA SER A 598 5.92 0.91 12.06
C SER A 598 7.12 -0.06 12.14
N PRO A 599 7.12 -1.16 11.36
CA PRO A 599 8.36 -1.89 11.10
C PRO A 599 9.35 -1.00 10.32
N LEU A 600 10.58 -1.49 10.16
CA LEU A 600 11.62 -0.89 9.32
C LEU A 600 11.32 -1.12 7.83
N SER A 601 10.30 -0.43 7.32
CA SER A 601 9.87 -0.41 5.93
C SER A 601 9.31 0.96 5.61
N GLU A 602 9.78 1.59 4.53
CA GLU A 602 9.27 2.87 4.07
C GLU A 602 8.25 2.69 2.95
N ALA A 603 8.54 1.88 1.92
CA ALA A 603 7.66 1.73 0.76
C ALA A 603 6.34 1.02 1.12
N GLY A 604 6.42 -0.09 1.84
CA GLY A 604 5.25 -0.83 2.34
C GLY A 604 4.41 0.00 3.30
N VAL A 605 5.03 0.68 4.27
CA VAL A 605 4.30 1.49 5.26
C VAL A 605 3.70 2.75 4.63
N LEU A 606 4.45 3.52 3.82
CA LEU A 606 3.90 4.72 3.18
C LEU A 606 2.76 4.37 2.20
N GLY A 607 2.90 3.27 1.46
CA GLY A 607 1.82 2.75 0.61
C GLY A 607 0.57 2.40 1.44
N PHE A 608 0.75 1.78 2.60
CA PHE A 608 -0.33 1.47 3.53
C PHE A 608 -1.02 2.73 4.05
N GLU A 609 -0.26 3.71 4.55
CA GLU A 609 -0.83 4.95 5.09
C GLU A 609 -1.57 5.77 4.02
N PHE A 610 -1.09 5.74 2.78
CA PHE A 610 -1.79 6.32 1.64
C PHE A 610 -3.10 5.58 1.30
N GLY A 611 -3.09 4.23 1.35
CA GLY A 611 -4.31 3.44 1.22
C GLY A 611 -5.34 3.74 2.31
N TYR A 612 -4.87 3.97 3.54
CA TYR A 612 -5.72 4.32 4.67
C TYR A 612 -6.38 5.69 4.47
N SER A 613 -5.62 6.70 4.03
CA SER A 613 -6.13 8.06 3.78
C SER A 613 -7.17 8.10 2.65
N TRP A 614 -7.09 7.18 1.68
CA TRP A 614 -8.03 7.07 0.57
C TRP A 614 -9.44 6.62 0.97
N HIS A 615 -9.62 5.96 2.12
CA HIS A 615 -10.95 5.47 2.47
C HIS A 615 -11.88 6.58 2.98
N SER A 616 -11.37 7.51 3.78
CA SER A 616 -12.20 8.53 4.43
C SER A 616 -11.50 9.89 4.52
N PRO A 617 -12.23 10.98 4.23
CA PRO A 617 -11.71 12.33 4.42
C PRO A 617 -11.72 12.77 5.90
N GLN A 618 -12.25 11.97 6.83
CA GLN A 618 -12.33 12.31 8.26
C GLN A 618 -11.08 11.90 9.07
N ASN A 619 -10.03 11.42 8.41
CA ASN A 619 -8.78 11.04 9.07
C ASN A 619 -7.65 11.98 8.67
N LEU A 620 -6.92 12.49 9.66
CA LEU A 620 -5.59 13.03 9.45
C LEU A 620 -4.58 11.88 9.48
N ASN A 621 -4.09 11.50 8.30
CA ASN A 621 -3.08 10.46 8.15
C ASN A 621 -1.69 11.07 8.05
N ILE A 622 -0.82 10.80 9.02
CA ILE A 622 0.54 11.31 9.08
C ILE A 622 1.50 10.12 8.99
N TRP A 623 2.40 10.16 8.01
CA TRP A 623 3.56 9.29 7.93
C TRP A 623 4.82 10.09 8.26
N GLU A 624 5.60 9.63 9.24
CA GLU A 624 6.86 10.27 9.64
C GLU A 624 8.04 9.38 9.28
N ALA A 625 8.96 9.92 8.48
CA ALA A 625 10.26 9.30 8.25
C ALA A 625 11.15 9.51 9.49
N GLN A 626 11.99 8.54 9.84
CA GLN A 626 12.89 8.69 11.00
C GLN A 626 13.82 9.89 10.84
N PHE A 627 14.39 10.04 9.64
CA PHE A 627 14.99 11.25 9.08
C PHE A 627 14.41 11.46 7.69
N GLY A 628 14.33 12.71 7.25
CA GLY A 628 13.82 13.04 5.92
C GLY A 628 14.61 12.38 4.80
N ASP A 629 15.89 12.07 5.01
CA ASP A 629 16.74 11.40 4.03
C ASP A 629 16.19 10.02 3.60
N PHE A 630 15.40 9.36 4.46
CA PHE A 630 14.93 7.98 4.28
C PHE A 630 13.57 7.85 3.60
N TRP A 631 12.94 8.91 3.07
CA TRP A 631 11.69 8.70 2.30
C TRP A 631 11.94 8.07 0.92
N ASN A 632 13.18 8.12 0.43
CA ASN A 632 13.52 7.72 -0.93
C ASN A 632 13.35 6.22 -1.28
N PRO A 633 13.30 5.23 -0.36
CA PRO A 633 12.92 3.86 -0.74
C PRO A 633 11.45 3.80 -1.14
N ALA A 634 10.62 4.71 -0.63
CA ALA A 634 9.20 4.84 -0.97
C ALA A 634 8.92 5.75 -2.19
N GLN A 635 9.94 6.09 -2.98
CA GLN A 635 9.83 7.01 -4.13
C GLN A 635 8.71 6.60 -5.11
N VAL A 636 8.52 5.31 -5.37
CA VAL A 636 7.44 4.83 -6.26
C VAL A 636 6.07 5.22 -5.73
N ILE A 637 5.85 5.17 -4.41
CA ILE A 637 4.60 5.61 -3.78
C ILE A 637 4.44 7.12 -3.89
N VAL A 638 5.51 7.89 -3.63
CA VAL A 638 5.48 9.34 -3.75
C VAL A 638 5.15 9.77 -5.19
N ASP A 639 5.86 9.26 -6.18
CA ASP A 639 5.71 9.66 -7.59
C ASP A 639 4.35 9.26 -8.16
N ASN A 640 3.92 8.02 -7.89
CA ASN A 640 2.82 7.41 -8.63
C ASN A 640 1.48 7.41 -7.90
N PHE A 641 1.46 7.76 -6.61
CA PHE A 641 0.24 7.82 -5.82
C PHE A 641 0.07 9.19 -5.18
N ILE A 642 1.07 9.67 -4.43
CA ILE A 642 0.94 10.92 -3.67
C ILE A 642 0.95 12.14 -4.62
N ALA A 643 1.96 12.25 -5.48
CA ALA A 643 2.13 13.39 -6.38
C ALA A 643 1.14 13.38 -7.56
N THR A 644 0.69 12.19 -8.01
CA THR A 644 -0.06 12.07 -9.27
C THR A 644 -1.43 11.39 -9.14
N GLY A 645 -1.81 10.90 -7.95
CA GLY A 645 -3.06 10.13 -7.76
C GLY A 645 -4.33 10.94 -8.04
N GLU A 646 -4.37 12.21 -7.62
CA GLU A 646 -5.52 13.07 -7.94
C GLU A 646 -5.54 13.46 -9.42
N ALA A 647 -4.39 13.77 -10.03
CA ALA A 647 -4.35 14.11 -11.45
C ALA A 647 -4.80 12.93 -12.34
N LYS A 648 -4.32 11.72 -12.05
CA LYS A 648 -4.63 10.52 -12.85
C LYS A 648 -6.03 9.99 -12.62
N TRP A 649 -6.50 10.01 -11.36
CA TRP A 649 -7.69 9.25 -10.96
C TRP A 649 -8.75 10.08 -10.25
N ILE A 650 -8.52 11.38 -10.07
CA ILE A 650 -9.40 12.30 -9.31
C ILE A 650 -9.65 11.77 -7.89
N ARG A 651 -8.68 11.05 -7.33
CA ARG A 651 -8.71 10.52 -5.97
C ARG A 651 -7.85 11.39 -5.06
N GLN A 652 -8.54 12.09 -4.17
CA GLN A 652 -7.92 12.93 -3.15
C GLN A 652 -7.30 12.10 -2.02
N SER A 653 -6.27 12.66 -1.39
CA SER A 653 -5.60 12.10 -0.21
C SER A 653 -5.17 13.25 0.68
N GLY A 654 -5.45 13.15 1.98
CA GLY A 654 -5.04 14.14 2.97
C GLY A 654 -3.74 13.79 3.69
N ILE A 655 -2.95 12.86 3.13
CA ILE A 655 -1.75 12.33 3.79
C ILE A 655 -0.73 13.44 4.06
N VAL A 656 -0.14 13.40 5.25
CA VAL A 656 0.93 14.29 5.68
C VAL A 656 2.24 13.50 5.74
N LEU A 657 3.29 13.99 5.08
CA LEU A 657 4.64 13.44 5.14
C LEU A 657 5.46 14.35 6.07
N LEU A 658 5.88 13.84 7.23
CA LEU A 658 6.82 14.54 8.10
C LEU A 658 8.24 14.07 7.80
N LEU A 659 9.06 14.97 7.28
CA LEU A 659 10.42 14.66 6.81
C LEU A 659 11.46 15.47 7.60
N PRO A 660 12.03 14.93 8.69
CA PRO A 660 13.01 15.66 9.49
C PRO A 660 14.22 16.12 8.67
N HIS A 661 14.47 17.42 8.66
CA HIS A 661 15.43 18.09 7.80
C HIS A 661 16.30 19.07 8.61
N GLY A 662 17.54 19.25 8.19
CA GLY A 662 18.42 20.30 8.72
C GLY A 662 19.90 19.96 8.58
N TYR A 663 20.71 20.90 8.12
CA TYR A 663 22.16 20.73 8.02
C TYR A 663 22.80 21.03 9.38
N ASP A 664 22.79 20.01 10.26
CA ASP A 664 23.29 20.11 11.64
C ASP A 664 24.65 19.42 11.86
N GLY A 665 25.34 19.04 10.77
CA GLY A 665 26.65 18.40 10.80
C GLY A 665 26.62 16.88 11.06
N ALA A 666 25.46 16.24 10.86
CA ALA A 666 25.25 14.81 11.05
C ALA A 666 25.62 13.93 9.83
N GLY A 667 26.20 14.52 8.80
CA GLY A 667 26.59 13.82 7.58
C GLY A 667 25.46 13.67 6.55
N PRO A 668 25.71 12.94 5.45
CA PRO A 668 24.87 12.99 4.26
C PRO A 668 23.50 12.31 4.36
N GLU A 669 23.31 11.34 5.26
CA GLU A 669 22.05 10.60 5.42
C GLU A 669 21.20 11.09 6.61
N HIS A 670 21.55 12.23 7.21
CA HIS A 670 20.83 12.80 8.37
C HIS A 670 20.66 14.31 8.26
N SER A 671 20.68 14.85 7.04
CA SER A 671 20.69 16.30 6.80
C SER A 671 19.56 16.77 5.89
N SER A 672 19.21 15.99 4.86
CA SER A 672 18.38 16.48 3.76
C SER A 672 17.21 15.57 3.44
N ALA A 673 16.01 16.11 3.64
CA ALA A 673 14.77 15.57 3.06
C ALA A 673 14.69 15.64 1.52
N LYS A 674 15.76 16.04 0.81
CA LYS A 674 15.78 16.21 -0.65
C LYS A 674 14.62 17.07 -1.16
N VAL A 675 14.46 18.24 -0.52
CA VAL A 675 13.36 19.19 -0.77
C VAL A 675 13.27 19.54 -2.26
N GLU A 676 14.42 19.65 -2.94
CA GLU A 676 14.52 19.92 -4.38
C GLU A 676 13.75 18.91 -5.23
N ARG A 677 13.75 17.63 -4.82
CA ARG A 677 13.07 16.56 -5.56
C ARG A 677 11.57 16.62 -5.37
N ILE A 678 11.12 16.88 -4.14
CA ILE A 678 9.69 16.96 -3.84
C ILE A 678 9.08 18.19 -4.52
N LEU A 679 9.78 19.33 -4.51
CA LEU A 679 9.38 20.54 -5.23
C LEU A 679 9.34 20.31 -6.75
N GLN A 680 10.28 19.53 -7.31
CA GLN A 680 10.25 19.17 -8.73
C GLN A 680 9.03 18.32 -9.12
N LEU A 681 8.46 17.56 -8.18
CA LEU A 681 7.23 16.80 -8.40
C LEU A 681 5.97 17.67 -8.33
N CYS A 682 6.07 18.92 -7.89
CA CYS A 682 4.94 19.84 -7.88
C CYS A 682 4.65 20.36 -9.29
N ASP A 683 3.38 20.39 -9.66
CA ASP A 683 2.88 20.97 -10.92
C ASP A 683 2.72 22.50 -10.85
N SER A 684 3.53 23.15 -10.00
CA SER A 684 3.51 24.61 -9.86
C SER A 684 4.05 25.28 -11.13
N ASN A 685 3.32 26.27 -11.63
CA ASN A 685 3.68 27.02 -12.82
C ASN A 685 4.65 28.17 -12.49
N GLU A 686 5.83 28.16 -13.09
CA GLU A 686 6.86 29.19 -12.86
C GLU A 686 6.50 30.55 -13.48
N PHE A 687 5.64 30.55 -14.50
CA PHE A 687 5.29 31.72 -15.31
C PHE A 687 3.95 32.35 -14.93
N ALA A 688 3.14 31.69 -14.10
CA ALA A 688 1.89 32.25 -13.62
C ALA A 688 2.15 33.11 -12.38
N MET A 689 1.71 34.38 -12.40
CA MET A 689 1.75 35.25 -11.21
C MET A 689 0.71 34.87 -10.15
N HIS A 690 -0.15 33.90 -10.47
CA HIS A 690 -1.10 33.29 -9.55
C HIS A 690 -1.21 31.80 -9.91
N ASP A 691 -0.82 30.95 -8.97
CA ASP A 691 -0.93 29.51 -9.09
C ASP A 691 -1.23 28.91 -7.73
N SER A 692 -2.52 28.70 -7.45
CA SER A 692 -3.00 28.18 -6.18
C SER A 692 -3.51 26.74 -6.26
N LEU A 693 -3.46 26.10 -7.44
CA LEU A 693 -3.99 24.76 -7.65
C LEU A 693 -2.85 23.83 -8.06
N VAL A 694 -2.27 23.18 -7.06
CA VAL A 694 -1.16 22.25 -7.22
C VAL A 694 -1.52 20.86 -6.68
N ASN A 695 -0.75 19.86 -7.04
CA ASN A 695 -0.92 18.48 -6.61
C ASN A 695 -0.63 18.28 -5.11
N MET A 696 0.31 19.02 -4.51
CA MET A 696 0.74 18.86 -3.12
C MET A 696 1.14 20.19 -2.50
N SER A 697 0.95 20.33 -1.18
CA SER A 697 1.49 21.46 -0.42
C SER A 697 2.83 21.11 0.21
N ILE A 698 3.84 21.97 0.07
CA ILE A 698 5.18 21.79 0.65
C ILE A 698 5.46 22.94 1.60
N VAL A 699 5.59 22.63 2.90
CA VAL A 699 5.82 23.61 3.95
C VAL A 699 7.10 23.33 4.73
N ASN A 700 7.80 24.38 5.13
CA ASN A 700 9.00 24.32 5.96
C ASN A 700 8.81 25.31 7.11
N CYS A 701 8.00 24.88 8.07
CA CYS A 701 7.57 25.74 9.16
C CYS A 701 8.78 26.18 10.00
N THR A 702 8.75 27.41 10.52
CA THR A 702 9.76 27.88 11.49
C THR A 702 9.22 28.06 12.90
N THR A 703 7.90 28.11 13.09
CA THR A 703 7.29 28.27 14.42
C THR A 703 6.35 27.10 14.78
N PRO A 704 6.23 26.75 16.08
CA PRO A 704 5.24 25.78 16.55
C PRO A 704 3.80 26.11 16.14
N ALA A 705 3.38 27.37 16.23
CA ALA A 705 2.02 27.78 15.84
C ALA A 705 1.74 27.56 14.34
N ASN A 706 2.70 27.84 13.46
CA ASN A 706 2.48 27.63 12.03
C ASN A 706 2.36 26.13 11.71
N TYR A 707 3.10 25.28 12.41
CA TYR A 707 2.94 23.82 12.31
C TYR A 707 1.56 23.34 12.81
N PHE A 708 1.09 23.88 13.95
CA PHE A 708 -0.26 23.62 14.45
C PHE A 708 -1.33 23.95 13.40
N HIS A 709 -1.23 25.13 12.77
CA HIS A 709 -2.16 25.55 11.74
C HIS A 709 -2.06 24.67 10.48
N ALA A 710 -0.85 24.29 10.06
CA ALA A 710 -0.66 23.43 8.90
C ALA A 710 -1.38 22.08 9.06
N LEU A 711 -1.32 21.47 10.25
CA LEU A 711 -2.02 20.22 10.55
C LEU A 711 -3.55 20.39 10.56
N ARG A 712 -4.08 21.41 11.25
CA ARG A 712 -5.53 21.65 11.30
C ARG A 712 -6.11 22.01 9.93
N ARG A 713 -5.36 22.77 9.13
CA ARG A 713 -5.70 23.16 7.77
C ARG A 713 -5.97 21.95 6.86
N GLN A 714 -5.29 20.82 7.05
CA GLN A 714 -5.54 19.59 6.28
C GLN A 714 -6.97 19.08 6.43
N MET A 715 -7.55 19.23 7.62
CA MET A 715 -8.87 18.66 7.95
C MET A 715 -10.01 19.65 7.73
N LEU A 716 -9.76 20.94 7.97
CA LEU A 716 -10.76 22.01 7.86
C LEU A 716 -11.02 22.47 6.42
N ARG A 717 -10.15 22.10 5.47
CA ARG A 717 -10.41 22.32 4.03
C ARG A 717 -11.60 21.46 3.54
N PRO A 718 -12.42 21.94 2.58
CA PRO A 718 -13.49 21.16 1.95
C PRO A 718 -12.98 20.20 0.85
N PHE A 719 -11.68 19.90 0.89
CA PHE A 719 -10.97 19.00 -0.02
C PHE A 719 -9.78 18.39 0.73
N ARG A 720 -9.15 17.36 0.16
CA ARG A 720 -7.92 16.77 0.70
C ARG A 720 -6.79 16.81 -0.32
N LYS A 721 -5.64 17.33 0.11
CA LYS A 721 -4.39 17.38 -0.66
C LYS A 721 -3.25 16.82 0.20
N PRO A 722 -2.25 16.14 -0.39
CA PRO A 722 -1.07 15.76 0.35
C PRO A 722 -0.33 17.00 0.87
N LEU A 723 0.21 16.88 2.08
CA LEU A 723 1.04 17.90 2.71
C LEU A 723 2.41 17.30 3.01
N VAL A 724 3.48 17.90 2.52
CA VAL A 724 4.85 17.57 2.91
C VAL A 724 5.34 18.64 3.86
N VAL A 725 5.69 18.23 5.07
CA VAL A 725 6.30 19.09 6.08
C VAL A 725 7.78 18.75 6.14
N ILE A 726 8.61 19.73 5.79
CA ILE A 726 10.04 19.71 6.05
C ILE A 726 10.19 19.93 7.56
N ALA A 727 10.20 18.82 8.29
CA ALA A 727 10.03 18.81 9.74
C ALA A 727 11.34 19.18 10.43
N PRO A 728 11.31 19.83 11.60
CA PRO A 728 12.54 20.26 12.25
C PRO A 728 13.24 19.15 13.02
N LYS A 729 14.55 19.34 13.23
CA LYS A 729 15.36 18.63 14.22
C LYS A 729 15.76 19.57 15.35
N THR A 730 16.56 20.59 15.01
CA THR A 730 17.09 21.58 15.96
C THR A 730 15.99 22.46 16.56
N LEU A 731 14.99 22.86 15.76
CA LEU A 731 13.91 23.74 16.24
C LEU A 731 12.99 23.09 17.28
N LEU A 732 13.04 21.76 17.44
CA LEU A 732 12.25 21.05 18.43
C LEU A 732 12.51 21.52 19.87
N ARG A 733 13.69 22.10 20.14
CA ARG A 733 14.11 22.55 21.47
C ARG A 733 14.81 23.90 21.48
N MET A 734 14.77 24.63 20.36
CA MET A 734 15.44 25.92 20.26
C MET A 734 14.63 26.97 21.05
N PRO A 735 15.22 27.70 22.01
CA PRO A 735 14.50 28.67 22.85
C PRO A 735 13.80 29.77 22.05
N GLU A 736 14.35 30.15 20.91
CA GLU A 736 13.78 31.15 20.00
C GLU A 736 12.67 30.58 19.10
N ALA A 737 12.53 29.26 19.00
CA ALA A 737 11.53 28.57 18.19
C ALA A 737 10.33 28.15 19.03
N VAL A 738 9.68 29.13 19.65
CA VAL A 738 8.49 28.96 20.49
C VAL A 738 7.32 29.79 19.97
N SER A 739 6.11 29.50 20.43
CA SER A 739 4.91 30.30 20.12
C SER A 739 4.04 30.50 21.35
N SER A 740 3.22 31.55 21.33
CA SER A 740 2.22 31.79 22.35
C SER A 740 0.91 31.04 22.05
N LEU A 741 0.03 30.91 23.03
CA LEU A 741 -1.35 30.44 22.82
C LEU A 741 -2.14 31.38 21.92
N GLN A 742 -1.83 32.69 21.94
CA GLN A 742 -2.54 33.67 21.12
C GLN A 742 -2.24 33.49 19.64
N ASP A 743 -1.06 32.99 19.31
CA ASP A 743 -0.70 32.63 17.93
C ASP A 743 -1.52 31.45 17.39
N MET A 744 -2.30 30.76 18.24
CA MET A 744 -3.17 29.63 17.89
C MET A 744 -4.63 29.86 18.29
N ALA A 745 -4.99 31.07 18.75
CA ALA A 745 -6.33 31.44 19.21
C ALA A 745 -7.29 31.68 18.03
N PRO A 746 -8.62 31.75 18.23
CA PRO A 746 -9.57 32.00 17.13
C PRO A 746 -9.23 33.26 16.32
N GLY A 747 -9.38 33.19 15.00
CA GLY A 747 -8.97 34.25 14.06
C GLY A 747 -7.54 34.11 13.53
N THR A 748 -6.76 33.16 14.06
CA THR A 748 -5.41 32.85 13.56
C THR A 748 -5.43 31.75 12.49
N HIS A 749 -4.38 31.73 11.67
CA HIS A 749 -4.28 30.84 10.53
C HIS A 749 -2.83 30.57 10.15
N PHE A 750 -2.62 29.57 9.30
CA PHE A 750 -1.32 29.28 8.71
C PHE A 750 -0.83 30.49 7.90
N VAL A 751 0.40 30.93 8.18
CA VAL A 751 1.03 32.07 7.52
C VAL A 751 2.05 31.56 6.49
N PRO A 752 1.83 31.75 5.18
CA PRO A 752 2.73 31.23 4.14
C PRO A 752 4.03 32.04 4.01
N VAL A 753 4.03 33.32 4.40
CA VAL A 753 5.21 34.20 4.37
C VAL A 753 5.24 35.05 5.63
N PHE A 754 6.35 35.00 6.38
CA PHE A 754 6.58 35.92 7.50
C PHE A 754 7.63 36.96 7.14
N SER A 755 7.32 38.22 7.40
CA SER A 755 8.29 39.32 7.34
C SER A 755 8.64 39.83 8.75
N ASN A 756 9.89 40.29 8.93
CA ASN A 756 10.36 40.84 10.20
C ASN A 756 11.19 42.10 9.93
N HIS A 757 10.53 43.26 9.79
CA HIS A 757 11.19 44.56 9.65
C HIS A 757 10.39 45.66 10.37
N THR A 758 11.08 46.65 10.93
CA THR A 758 10.47 47.76 11.70
C THR A 758 10.53 49.11 10.99
N ALA A 759 11.29 49.22 9.90
CA ALA A 759 11.47 50.45 9.11
C ALA A 759 11.65 50.11 7.61
N PRO A 760 10.54 49.90 6.87
CA PRO A 760 10.59 49.47 5.46
C PRO A 760 11.40 50.42 4.55
N ASP A 761 11.44 51.71 4.89
CA ASP A 761 12.17 52.76 4.21
C ASP A 761 13.70 52.67 4.34
N GLN A 762 14.20 51.98 5.38
CA GLN A 762 15.63 51.78 5.61
C GLN A 762 16.17 50.50 4.96
N VAL A 763 15.29 49.60 4.52
CA VAL A 763 15.65 48.29 3.97
C VAL A 763 16.35 48.46 2.62
N LYS A 764 17.61 48.01 2.56
CA LYS A 764 18.45 47.98 1.36
C LYS A 764 18.64 46.55 0.83
N HIS A 765 18.57 45.56 1.71
CA HIS A 765 18.88 44.17 1.41
C HIS A 765 17.72 43.28 1.86
N VAL A 766 17.16 42.52 0.92
CA VAL A 766 16.09 41.56 1.20
C VAL A 766 16.66 40.15 1.09
N ALA A 767 16.69 39.42 2.20
CA ALA A 767 17.13 38.03 2.28
C ALA A 767 15.90 37.12 2.46
N PHE A 768 15.51 36.42 1.40
CA PHE A 768 14.53 35.36 1.47
C PHE A 768 15.19 34.07 1.99
N CYS A 769 14.49 33.34 2.85
CA CYS A 769 14.93 32.04 3.33
C CYS A 769 13.73 31.14 3.65
N SER A 770 13.99 29.88 3.95
CA SER A 770 12.97 28.92 4.40
C SER A 770 13.55 27.99 5.46
N GLY A 771 12.78 27.68 6.49
CA GLY A 771 13.21 26.79 7.58
C GLY A 771 14.25 27.41 8.52
N LYS A 772 15.01 26.53 9.19
CA LYS A 772 15.80 26.89 10.38
C LYS A 772 16.90 27.93 10.17
N ILE A 773 17.41 28.10 8.95
CA ILE A 773 18.47 29.09 8.64
C ILE A 773 18.05 30.53 9.01
N TYR A 774 16.74 30.78 9.06
CA TYR A 774 16.16 32.03 9.57
C TYR A 774 16.77 32.48 10.90
N TYR A 775 16.92 31.55 11.85
CA TYR A 775 17.37 31.89 13.20
C TYR A 775 18.83 32.33 13.21
N ASP A 776 19.67 31.69 12.40
CA ASP A 776 21.07 32.09 12.23
C ASP A 776 21.18 33.47 11.57
N LEU A 777 20.35 33.75 10.56
CA LEU A 777 20.29 35.06 9.88
C LEU A 777 19.81 36.18 10.81
N VAL A 778 18.80 35.93 11.63
CA VAL A 778 18.31 36.93 12.60
C VAL A 778 19.38 37.24 13.64
N LYS A 779 20.11 36.22 14.11
CA LYS A 779 21.23 36.42 15.01
C LYS A 779 22.32 37.26 14.35
N GLN A 780 22.74 36.89 13.14
CA GLN A 780 23.75 37.63 12.39
C GLN A 780 23.32 39.08 12.12
N ARG A 781 22.07 39.31 11.73
CA ARG A 781 21.54 40.67 11.49
C ARG A 781 21.67 41.57 12.72
N ARG A 782 21.49 41.05 13.93
CA ARG A 782 21.64 41.83 15.18
C ARG A 782 23.09 42.25 15.44
N GLU A 783 24.04 41.50 14.90
CA GLU A 783 25.48 41.72 15.07
C GLU A 783 26.05 42.65 13.96
N THR A 784 25.28 42.97 12.91
CA THR A 784 25.72 43.91 11.87
C THR A 784 25.58 45.37 12.30
N ALA A 785 26.35 46.27 11.66
CA ALA A 785 26.36 47.69 11.99
C ALA A 785 25.06 48.43 11.60
N GLU A 786 24.36 47.96 10.56
CA GLU A 786 23.11 48.56 10.05
C GLU A 786 21.98 47.50 10.03
N PRO A 787 21.48 47.01 11.18
CA PRO A 787 20.51 45.91 11.25
C PRO A 787 19.20 46.22 10.52
N ASN A 788 18.76 47.49 10.53
CA ASN A 788 17.55 47.94 9.84
C ASN A 788 17.68 47.96 8.30
N SER A 789 18.89 47.83 7.77
CA SER A 789 19.09 47.76 6.32
C SER A 789 18.76 46.38 5.74
N TYR A 790 18.51 45.37 6.59
CA TYR A 790 18.21 44.00 6.20
C TYR A 790 16.78 43.58 6.59
N ALA A 791 15.99 43.19 5.60
CA ALA A 791 14.75 42.44 5.79
C ALA A 791 15.01 40.95 5.59
N ILE A 792 14.68 40.13 6.59
CA ILE A 792 14.73 38.66 6.49
C ILE A 792 13.29 38.18 6.37
N ILE A 793 12.97 37.59 5.22
CA ILE A 793 11.63 37.11 4.89
C ILE A 793 11.65 35.58 4.82
N ARG A 794 10.77 34.95 5.60
CA ARG A 794 10.61 33.50 5.60
C ARG A 794 9.51 33.11 4.63
N ILE A 795 9.80 32.19 3.72
CA ILE A 795 8.80 31.49 2.91
C ILE A 795 8.52 30.15 3.61
N GLU A 796 7.39 30.09 4.29
CA GLU A 796 6.95 28.90 5.05
C GLU A 796 6.23 27.89 4.15
N GLU A 797 5.52 28.37 3.13
CA GLU A 797 4.90 27.54 2.09
C GLU A 797 5.65 27.74 0.77
N LEU A 798 6.41 26.72 0.38
CA LEU A 798 7.19 26.73 -0.85
C LEU A 798 6.31 26.41 -2.05
N CYS A 799 5.32 25.52 -1.88
CA CYS A 799 4.35 25.16 -2.90
C CYS A 799 2.96 24.97 -2.25
N PRO A 800 1.86 25.54 -2.80
CA PRO A 800 1.85 26.52 -3.90
C PRO A 800 2.68 27.77 -3.57
N PHE A 801 3.34 28.36 -4.58
CA PHE A 801 4.25 29.48 -4.33
C PHE A 801 3.46 30.78 -4.06
N PRO A 802 3.75 31.55 -2.98
CA PRO A 802 2.92 32.67 -2.56
C PRO A 802 3.24 33.97 -3.32
N PHE A 803 3.07 33.97 -4.64
CA PHE A 803 3.41 35.08 -5.54
C PHE A 803 2.87 36.45 -5.08
N SER A 804 1.57 36.55 -4.80
CA SER A 804 0.90 37.81 -4.44
C SER A 804 1.37 38.36 -3.10
N ILE A 805 1.61 37.49 -2.13
CA ILE A 805 2.05 37.87 -0.80
C ILE A 805 3.48 38.40 -0.86
N ILE A 806 4.37 37.72 -1.61
CA ILE A 806 5.75 38.19 -1.82
C ILE A 806 5.78 39.51 -2.60
N ALA A 807 4.95 39.66 -3.63
CA ALA A 807 4.85 40.91 -4.39
C ALA A 807 4.43 42.09 -3.50
N SER A 808 3.42 41.87 -2.64
CA SER A 808 2.94 42.86 -1.68
C SER A 808 3.95 43.15 -0.56
N GLU A 809 4.78 42.19 -0.20
CA GLU A 809 5.86 42.38 0.77
C GLU A 809 6.97 43.24 0.16
N LEU A 810 7.41 42.91 -1.05
CA LEU A 810 8.48 43.64 -1.75
C LEU A 810 8.12 45.10 -2.05
N SER A 811 6.86 45.39 -2.37
CA SER A 811 6.41 46.75 -2.72
C SER A 811 6.48 47.75 -1.55
N GLN A 812 6.65 47.27 -0.32
CA GLN A 812 6.80 48.11 0.88
C GLN A 812 8.19 48.74 0.99
N TYR A 813 9.20 48.20 0.30
CA TYR A 813 10.58 48.65 0.39
C TYR A 813 10.97 49.53 -0.79
N SER A 814 11.28 50.80 -0.53
CA SER A 814 11.59 51.78 -1.57
C SER A 814 13.09 51.90 -1.92
N ALA A 815 13.97 51.36 -1.08
CA ALA A 815 15.42 51.54 -1.17
C ALA A 815 16.20 50.23 -1.45
N ILE A 816 15.53 49.20 -1.97
CA ILE A 816 16.15 47.89 -2.26
C ILE A 816 17.34 48.06 -3.22
N ARG A 817 18.46 47.45 -2.83
CA ARG A 817 19.70 47.35 -3.62
C ARG A 817 20.00 45.91 -4.04
N SER A 818 19.68 44.94 -3.18
CA SER A 818 19.84 43.52 -3.53
C SER A 818 18.73 42.66 -2.93
N ILE A 819 18.44 41.57 -3.64
CA ILE A 819 17.51 40.52 -3.23
C ILE A 819 18.27 39.20 -3.32
N SER A 820 18.37 38.49 -2.21
CA SER A 820 19.04 37.19 -2.12
C SER A 820 18.09 36.09 -1.66
N TRP A 821 18.39 34.88 -2.08
CA TRP A 821 17.88 33.64 -1.51
C TRP A 821 19.00 32.99 -0.71
N VAL A 822 18.77 32.84 0.59
CA VAL A 822 19.72 32.27 1.53
C VAL A 822 19.23 30.91 1.99
N GLN A 823 20.06 29.87 1.81
CA GLN A 823 19.74 28.51 2.23
C GLN A 823 20.96 27.77 2.75
N GLU A 824 20.74 26.76 3.59
CA GLU A 824 21.83 25.92 4.09
C GLU A 824 22.17 24.78 3.11
N GLU A 825 21.23 24.38 2.28
CA GLU A 825 21.43 23.29 1.32
C GLU A 825 22.39 23.70 0.18
N PRO A 826 23.15 22.76 -0.42
CA PRO A 826 23.91 22.97 -1.65
C PRO A 826 23.10 23.65 -2.76
N ALA A 827 23.75 24.38 -3.66
CA ALA A 827 23.08 25.09 -4.75
C ALA A 827 22.26 24.20 -5.70
N ASN A 828 22.56 22.90 -5.78
CA ASN A 828 21.80 21.91 -6.54
C ASN A 828 20.76 21.15 -5.70
N ALA A 829 20.52 21.58 -4.46
CA ALA A 829 19.58 21.01 -3.50
C ALA A 829 18.74 22.12 -2.83
N GLY A 830 17.87 21.74 -1.90
CA GLY A 830 17.00 22.70 -1.21
C GLY A 830 15.98 23.32 -2.17
N ALA A 831 15.54 24.56 -1.89
CA ALA A 831 14.50 25.18 -2.69
C ALA A 831 15.02 26.07 -3.82
N TRP A 832 16.33 26.36 -3.89
CA TRP A 832 16.90 27.35 -4.82
C TRP A 832 16.41 27.20 -6.28
N SER A 833 16.53 26.00 -6.86
CA SER A 833 16.15 25.77 -8.26
C SER A 833 14.65 25.99 -8.53
N PHE A 834 13.80 25.80 -7.52
CA PHE A 834 12.36 26.01 -7.61
C PHE A 834 11.99 27.48 -7.38
N VAL A 835 12.55 28.12 -6.36
CA VAL A 835 12.19 29.50 -5.96
C VAL A 835 12.86 30.56 -6.83
N SER A 836 14.07 30.32 -7.34
CA SER A 836 14.83 31.29 -8.14
C SER A 836 14.04 31.84 -9.34
N PRO A 837 13.46 31.01 -10.24
CA PRO A 837 12.67 31.53 -11.36
C PRO A 837 11.40 32.26 -10.90
N ARG A 838 10.75 31.77 -9.84
CA ARG A 838 9.50 32.35 -9.31
C ARG A 838 9.74 33.71 -8.63
N LEU A 839 10.76 33.82 -7.79
CA LEU A 839 11.19 35.06 -7.15
C LEU A 839 11.65 36.09 -8.17
N ARG A 840 12.40 35.66 -9.20
CA ARG A 840 12.78 36.54 -10.30
C ARG A 840 11.56 37.16 -10.97
N ASN A 841 10.55 36.35 -11.26
CA ASN A 841 9.32 36.80 -11.88
C ASN A 841 8.56 37.79 -10.97
N VAL A 842 8.43 37.47 -9.67
CA VAL A 842 7.80 38.39 -8.71
C VAL A 842 8.57 39.70 -8.57
N ALA A 843 9.88 39.66 -8.39
CA ALA A 843 10.72 40.85 -8.25
C ALA A 843 10.71 41.71 -9.53
N GLN A 844 10.73 41.08 -10.70
CA GLN A 844 10.64 41.79 -11.98
C GLN A 844 9.29 42.50 -12.11
N SER A 845 8.21 41.85 -11.69
CA SER A 845 6.87 42.43 -11.72
C SER A 845 6.66 43.53 -10.68
N ALA A 846 7.18 43.37 -9.46
CA ALA A 846 6.94 44.27 -8.34
C ALA A 846 7.89 45.48 -8.33
N LEU A 847 9.15 45.29 -8.74
CA LEU A 847 10.24 46.27 -8.59
C LEU A 847 10.96 46.59 -9.89
N GLY A 848 10.70 45.88 -10.98
CA GLY A 848 11.47 46.00 -12.22
C GLY A 848 12.87 45.35 -12.17
N VAL A 849 13.17 44.56 -11.13
CA VAL A 849 14.47 43.92 -10.89
C VAL A 849 14.39 42.42 -11.18
N GLY A 850 15.28 41.91 -12.04
CA GLY A 850 15.26 40.50 -12.48
C GLY A 850 16.38 39.63 -11.89
N THR A 851 17.19 40.13 -10.95
CA THR A 851 18.33 39.39 -10.39
C THR A 851 18.06 38.98 -8.95
N ILE A 852 18.17 37.67 -8.67
CA ILE A 852 18.13 37.11 -7.32
C ILE A 852 19.50 36.46 -7.08
N GLU A 853 20.18 36.90 -6.03
CA GLU A 853 21.49 36.37 -5.63
C GLU A 853 21.30 35.06 -4.85
N TYR A 854 22.12 34.05 -5.15
CA TYR A 854 22.16 32.82 -4.36
C TYR A 854 23.23 32.94 -3.29
N ILE A 855 22.86 32.66 -2.04
CA ILE A 855 23.80 32.54 -0.92
C ILE A 855 23.54 31.18 -0.26
N GLY A 856 24.54 30.31 -0.25
CA GLY A 856 24.39 28.97 0.27
C GLY A 856 25.61 28.09 -0.02
N ARG A 857 25.49 26.80 0.29
CA ARG A 857 26.60 25.86 0.08
C ARG A 857 26.90 25.66 -1.42
N PRO A 858 28.16 25.42 -1.81
CA PRO A 858 28.49 25.05 -3.19
C PRO A 858 27.77 23.76 -3.61
N THR A 859 27.68 23.52 -4.92
CA THR A 859 27.09 22.28 -5.43
C THR A 859 27.83 21.04 -4.90
N SER A 860 27.06 19.98 -4.61
CA SER A 860 27.62 18.73 -4.11
C SER A 860 26.87 17.53 -4.67
N ALA A 861 27.59 16.43 -4.90
CA ALA A 861 26.99 15.14 -5.26
C ALA A 861 26.33 14.47 -4.05
N SER A 862 26.93 14.63 -2.86
CA SER A 862 26.41 14.11 -1.61
C SER A 862 25.55 15.18 -0.91
N PRO A 863 24.47 14.83 -0.19
CA PRO A 863 23.61 15.83 0.44
C PRO A 863 24.34 16.78 1.39
N ALA A 864 25.29 16.28 2.17
CA ALA A 864 26.10 17.06 3.11
C ALA A 864 27.49 16.44 3.30
N VAL A 865 28.46 17.23 3.77
CA VAL A 865 29.79 16.73 4.13
C VAL A 865 29.76 15.86 5.39
N GLY A 866 30.55 14.80 5.41
CA GLY A 866 30.71 13.93 6.60
C GLY A 866 31.72 14.43 7.63
N ALA A 867 32.48 15.50 7.32
CA ALA A 867 33.50 16.06 8.21
C ALA A 867 32.94 17.27 8.99
N PRO A 868 32.81 17.19 10.33
CA PRO A 868 32.19 18.26 11.12
C PRO A 868 32.91 19.62 11.05
N ASN A 869 34.23 19.63 10.84
CA ASN A 869 34.99 20.88 10.67
C ASN A 869 34.61 21.59 9.36
N VAL A 870 34.59 20.84 8.25
CA VAL A 870 34.17 21.37 6.93
C VAL A 870 32.73 21.85 6.99
N HIS A 871 31.83 21.09 7.63
CA HIS A 871 30.45 21.51 7.82
C HIS A 871 30.34 22.87 8.53
N ARG A 872 31.12 23.07 9.61
CA ARG A 872 31.15 24.35 10.35
C ARG A 872 31.75 25.49 9.55
N GLU A 873 32.76 25.21 8.72
CA GLU A 873 33.34 26.20 7.80
C GLU A 873 32.32 26.63 6.74
N GLU A 874 31.64 25.67 6.10
CA GLU A 874 30.56 25.93 5.16
C GLU A 874 29.42 26.73 5.80
N ALA A 875 28.97 26.35 6.99
CA ALA A 875 27.90 27.04 7.70
C ALA A 875 28.28 28.51 8.00
N ARG A 876 29.51 28.75 8.44
CA ARG A 876 30.01 30.13 8.64
C ARG A 876 30.15 30.89 7.34
N SER A 877 30.59 30.24 6.26
CA SER A 877 30.71 30.86 4.95
C SER A 877 29.37 31.43 4.47
N VAL A 878 28.29 30.64 4.59
CA VAL A 878 26.93 31.06 4.20
C VAL A 878 26.42 32.25 5.02
N ILE A 879 26.81 32.37 6.28
CA ILE A 879 26.39 33.48 7.15
C ILE A 879 27.24 34.74 6.96
N ASN A 880 28.50 34.58 6.52
CA ASN A 880 29.42 35.68 6.28
C ASN A 880 29.19 36.35 4.91
N GLU A 881 28.79 35.57 3.91
CA GLU A 881 28.33 36.04 2.60
C GLU A 881 26.94 36.67 2.70
#